data_AF-A0A2N2I1R7-F1
#
_entry.id   AF-A0A2N2I1R7-F1
#
_cell.length_a   1.000
_cell.length_b   1.000
_cell.length_c   1.000
_cell.angle_alpha   90.00
_cell.angle_beta   90.00
_cell.angle_gamma   90.00
#
_symmetry.space_group_name_H-M   'P 1'
#
loop_
_entity.id
_entity.type
_entity.pdbx_description
1 polymer ?
#
loop_
_entity_poly.entity_id
_entity_poly.type
_entity_poly.pdbx_seq_one_letter_code
_entity_poly.pdbx_strand_id
1 'polypeptide(L)'
;MTPSVRKFGRFFLLPVNDAKEALSVWRSGAHDVQETKNLSLFLKKLSSKYLLVIDADPKIIIDKLSLREFVSAAETNQAGKIYSDFILRDGNRLVEHPLIDYQAGSIRDDFNFGHLFLFSCAAIKSSLQKYGSLPSDEDAAFYDLRLKISTDHKIVHVPEFLYTVSTENKKKIKKSGRQTEAHFAYVAKENLIRQKKLEKIATDHLKRIGAYLPPRTKSVNKGQDDLQWNSSIVIPVLNRKKTIAAALTSALEQKTDFPFNIIVVDNHSTDDTTGILKKFAAKYPHVHHIIPTRRDLGIGGCWNEAIYSKYCGRYVVQLDSDDLYSSPQTLQKIVNTLRRGRNAMVVGSYTIVNERLKKIPPGIINHKEWTQANGHNNLLRVNGMGAPRAFDASVIRRIGFPNVSYGEDYAVALRVTREYKVGRIYDSLYLCRRWKNNTDARLSMEKKNANDFYKDKLRTTEIGARRSAGKEEPFFNKEGIFAEFDGGKGLSLALLCQSLYDSQKKNWPRLADACRDLNAVNNRKLSGKYKAYLQYNSARAISSGAAVDAESIKKRHCFLCHENIPVEQKGILYRNKYLILCNPAPIFINHFTIVAIKHEPQKIASSLLSLLQLADDFSSEYAILYNGPACGASAPDHLHFQAVPKSGLPFFREFKKLSTVKENSYVRYSRWEIFDRSVILLEAKNAKKLSEQFFNLLTVAQRILKINDEPKLNIICDYSGKRWRLAVFLRQKHRPNSYFAEGKDRIFISPGAVDMAGFVITPLLDNYNQLDYNAIREIYSEVSLPENVMNSIIKEIVKG
;
A
#
# COMPACT_ATOMS: atom_id res chain seq x y z
N MET A 1 -10.90 -47.67 4.74
CA MET A 1 -10.56 -47.06 6.05
C MET A 1 -11.65 -46.07 6.38
N THR A 2 -12.31 -46.21 7.52
CA THR A 2 -13.22 -45.19 8.07
C THR A 2 -12.43 -43.88 8.19
N PRO A 3 -12.88 -42.76 7.60
CA PRO A 3 -12.15 -41.51 7.73
C PRO A 3 -12.12 -41.09 9.20
N SER A 4 -10.92 -40.92 9.76
CA SER A 4 -10.74 -40.51 11.15
C SER A 4 -11.23 -39.08 11.34
N VAL A 5 -12.25 -38.89 12.18
CA VAL A 5 -12.73 -37.56 12.57
C VAL A 5 -11.72 -36.93 13.52
N ARG A 6 -11.29 -35.71 13.21
CA ARG A 6 -10.40 -34.93 14.10
C ARG A 6 -11.19 -33.83 14.78
N LYS A 7 -10.80 -33.49 16.01
CA LYS A 7 -11.25 -32.27 16.69
C LYS A 7 -10.11 -31.27 16.77
N PHE A 8 -10.36 -30.02 16.38
CA PHE A 8 -9.47 -28.89 16.58
C PHE A 8 -10.27 -27.74 17.16
N GLY A 9 -10.04 -27.43 18.44
CA GLY A 9 -10.81 -26.41 19.11
C GLY A 9 -12.29 -26.77 19.21
N ARG A 10 -13.17 -25.82 18.87
CA ARG A 10 -14.62 -26.05 18.79
C ARG A 10 -15.09 -26.80 17.54
N PHE A 11 -14.21 -27.20 16.62
CA PHE A 11 -14.62 -27.78 15.35
C PHE A 11 -14.27 -29.26 15.20
N PHE A 12 -15.20 -30.02 14.63
CA PHE A 12 -14.93 -31.32 14.02
C PHE A 12 -14.49 -31.13 12.57
N LEU A 13 -13.47 -31.89 12.17
CA LEU A 13 -12.82 -31.86 10.86
C LEU A 13 -12.99 -33.22 10.19
N LEU A 14 -13.78 -33.24 9.11
CA LEU A 14 -14.17 -34.45 8.39
C LEU A 14 -13.64 -34.39 6.95
N PRO A 15 -12.53 -35.08 6.63
CA PRO A 15 -12.04 -35.21 5.26
C PRO A 15 -13.00 -36.09 4.45
N VAL A 16 -13.47 -35.60 3.30
CA VAL A 16 -14.46 -36.29 2.45
C VAL A 16 -14.14 -36.06 0.97
N ASN A 17 -14.37 -37.04 0.11
CA ASN A 17 -14.16 -36.92 -1.33
C ASN A 17 -15.42 -36.46 -2.08
N ASP A 18 -16.58 -36.88 -1.60
CA ASP A 18 -17.86 -36.58 -2.21
C ASP A 18 -18.99 -36.57 -1.18
N ALA A 19 -20.20 -36.26 -1.64
CA ALA A 19 -21.37 -36.21 -0.79
C ALA A 19 -21.78 -37.59 -0.23
N LYS A 20 -21.50 -38.70 -0.92
CA LYS A 20 -21.82 -40.05 -0.42
C LYS A 20 -20.93 -40.39 0.77
N GLU A 21 -19.64 -40.10 0.68
CA GLU A 21 -18.70 -40.23 1.79
C GLU A 21 -19.11 -39.31 2.94
N ALA A 22 -19.41 -38.04 2.67
CA ALA A 22 -19.87 -37.10 3.70
C ALA A 22 -21.10 -37.61 4.47
N LEU A 23 -22.09 -38.20 3.79
CA LEU A 23 -23.26 -38.81 4.42
C LEU A 23 -22.92 -40.04 5.27
N SER A 24 -21.98 -40.87 4.81
CA SER A 24 -21.53 -42.05 5.53
C SER A 24 -20.83 -41.68 6.84
N VAL A 25 -19.96 -40.65 6.79
CA VAL A 25 -19.29 -40.12 7.98
C VAL A 25 -20.29 -39.44 8.91
N TRP A 26 -21.27 -38.71 8.37
CA TRP A 26 -22.28 -38.03 9.18
C TRP A 26 -23.17 -38.99 9.99
N ARG A 27 -23.53 -40.14 9.43
CA ARG A 27 -24.48 -41.10 10.03
C ARG A 27 -23.88 -42.06 11.06
N SER A 28 -22.55 -42.22 11.08
CA SER A 28 -21.91 -43.29 11.86
C SER A 28 -21.86 -43.04 13.37
N GLY A 29 -22.19 -41.83 13.86
CA GLY A 29 -22.59 -41.54 15.25
C GLY A 29 -21.59 -41.82 16.39
N ALA A 30 -20.55 -42.61 16.16
CA ALA A 30 -19.53 -43.03 17.12
C ALA A 30 -18.18 -43.08 16.39
N HIS A 31 -17.55 -41.91 16.25
CA HIS A 31 -16.19 -41.82 15.74
C HIS A 31 -15.21 -41.79 16.90
N ASP A 32 -14.09 -42.50 16.77
CA ASP A 32 -12.92 -42.23 17.60
C ASP A 32 -12.40 -40.82 17.25
N VAL A 33 -12.83 -39.83 18.03
CA VAL A 33 -12.48 -38.43 17.82
C VAL A 33 -11.09 -38.19 18.39
N GLN A 34 -10.13 -37.98 17.51
CA GLN A 34 -8.77 -37.66 17.93
C GLN A 34 -8.53 -36.15 17.89
N GLU A 35 -8.04 -35.60 19.00
CA GLU A 35 -7.64 -34.20 19.05
C GLU A 35 -6.40 -33.96 18.19
N THR A 36 -6.40 -32.91 17.37
CA THR A 36 -5.20 -32.47 16.65
C THR A 36 -4.65 -31.21 17.31
N LYS A 37 -3.38 -31.21 17.72
CA LYS A 37 -2.72 -30.02 18.31
C LYS A 37 -2.03 -29.15 17.25
N ASN A 38 -1.83 -29.67 16.04
CA ASN A 38 -1.16 -28.97 14.95
C ASN A 38 -2.01 -29.04 13.68
N LEU A 39 -2.88 -28.03 13.52
CA LEU A 39 -3.78 -27.96 12.36
C LEU A 39 -3.00 -27.94 11.05
N SER A 40 -1.89 -27.20 10.96
CA SER A 40 -1.10 -27.11 9.73
C SER A 40 -0.58 -28.47 9.24
N LEU A 41 -0.07 -29.29 10.16
CA LEU A 41 0.46 -30.62 9.81
C LEU A 41 -0.66 -31.58 9.42
N PHE A 42 -1.80 -31.53 10.10
CA PHE A 42 -2.99 -32.28 9.72
C PHE A 42 -3.47 -31.90 8.31
N LEU A 43 -3.64 -30.60 8.04
CA LEU A 43 -4.12 -30.08 6.77
C LEU A 43 -3.20 -30.44 5.58
N LYS A 44 -1.88 -30.46 5.79
CA LYS A 44 -0.90 -30.87 4.77
C LYS A 44 -1.01 -32.35 4.37
N LYS A 45 -1.46 -33.20 5.29
CA LYS A 45 -1.57 -34.66 5.09
C LYS A 45 -2.92 -35.11 4.50
N LEU A 46 -3.88 -34.20 4.32
CA LEU A 46 -5.19 -34.54 3.76
C LEU A 46 -5.06 -35.11 2.35
N SER A 47 -5.61 -36.29 2.08
CA SER A 47 -5.70 -36.86 0.73
C SER A 47 -7.07 -36.64 0.07
N SER A 48 -8.11 -36.39 0.86
CA SER A 48 -9.48 -36.19 0.39
C SER A 48 -9.65 -34.89 -0.43
N LYS A 49 -10.68 -34.82 -1.29
CA LYS A 49 -11.00 -33.62 -2.08
C LYS A 49 -11.43 -32.43 -1.22
N TYR A 50 -12.23 -32.67 -0.18
CA TYR A 50 -12.80 -31.64 0.65
C TYR A 50 -12.59 -31.89 2.14
N LEU A 51 -12.70 -30.81 2.92
CA LEU A 51 -12.70 -30.84 4.38
C LEU A 51 -14.01 -30.20 4.87
N LEU A 52 -14.91 -31.02 5.40
CA LEU A 52 -16.13 -30.54 6.05
C LEU A 52 -15.80 -30.15 7.50
N VAL A 53 -16.18 -28.94 7.87
CA VAL A 53 -15.92 -28.36 9.19
C VAL A 53 -17.24 -28.04 9.86
N ILE A 54 -17.40 -28.55 11.08
CA ILE A 54 -18.67 -28.57 11.79
C ILE A 54 -18.42 -28.07 13.22
N ASP A 55 -19.25 -27.15 13.69
CA ASP A 55 -19.23 -26.72 15.09
C ASP A 55 -19.60 -27.90 16.00
N ALA A 56 -18.76 -28.18 17.01
CA ALA A 56 -18.88 -29.38 17.84
C ALA A 56 -19.95 -29.24 18.94
N ASP A 57 -20.31 -28.01 19.29
CA ASP A 57 -21.22 -27.70 20.39
C ASP A 57 -22.71 -27.88 20.02
N PRO A 58 -23.23 -27.28 18.92
CA PRO A 58 -24.63 -27.45 18.57
C PRO A 58 -24.89 -28.77 17.83
N LYS A 59 -26.09 -29.31 17.98
CA LYS A 59 -26.57 -30.41 17.15
C LYS A 59 -26.96 -29.86 15.78
N ILE A 60 -26.27 -30.32 14.75
CA ILE A 60 -26.51 -29.92 13.36
C ILE A 60 -27.29 -31.05 12.67
N ILE A 61 -28.35 -30.68 11.97
CA ILE A 61 -29.21 -31.60 11.22
C ILE A 61 -29.19 -31.14 9.76
N ILE A 62 -28.68 -31.99 8.88
CA ILE A 62 -28.64 -31.78 7.43
C ILE A 62 -29.16 -33.04 6.75
N ASP A 63 -30.11 -32.88 5.82
CA ASP A 63 -30.64 -34.00 5.07
C ASP A 63 -29.73 -34.40 3.90
N LYS A 64 -30.08 -35.52 3.26
CA LYS A 64 -29.25 -36.13 2.22
C LYS A 64 -29.13 -35.29 0.96
N LEU A 65 -30.18 -34.58 0.56
CA LEU A 65 -30.20 -33.75 -0.63
C LEU A 65 -29.43 -32.46 -0.37
N SER A 66 -29.69 -31.79 0.75
CA SER A 66 -28.98 -30.57 1.13
C SER A 66 -27.47 -30.77 1.27
N LEU A 67 -27.00 -31.90 1.84
CA LEU A 67 -25.55 -32.19 1.90
C LEU A 67 -24.95 -32.45 0.51
N ARG A 68 -25.71 -33.07 -0.41
CA ARG A 68 -25.26 -33.26 -1.80
C ARG A 68 -25.14 -31.94 -2.53
N GLU A 69 -26.15 -31.10 -2.40
CA GLU A 69 -26.16 -29.74 -2.95
C GLU A 69 -24.99 -28.93 -2.42
N PHE A 70 -24.74 -28.96 -1.11
CA PHE A 70 -23.64 -28.22 -0.49
C PHE A 70 -22.26 -28.62 -1.04
N VAL A 71 -22.01 -29.93 -1.21
CA VAL A 71 -20.75 -30.42 -1.79
C VAL A 71 -20.68 -30.16 -3.30
N SER A 72 -21.78 -30.33 -4.03
CA SER A 72 -21.87 -30.06 -5.47
C SER A 72 -21.63 -28.59 -5.81
N ALA A 73 -22.15 -27.69 -4.98
CA ALA A 73 -21.94 -26.25 -5.11
C ALA A 73 -20.46 -25.87 -4.95
N ALA A 74 -19.70 -26.58 -4.11
CA ALA A 74 -18.26 -26.38 -3.97
C ALA A 74 -17.50 -26.72 -5.25
N GLU A 75 -17.87 -27.83 -5.91
CA GLU A 75 -17.26 -28.29 -7.16
C GLU A 75 -17.62 -27.36 -8.32
N THR A 76 -18.91 -27.07 -8.49
CA THR A 76 -19.45 -26.24 -9.57
C THR A 76 -18.85 -24.84 -9.57
N ASN A 77 -18.67 -24.24 -8.38
CA ASN A 77 -18.11 -22.89 -8.26
C ASN A 77 -16.58 -22.88 -8.18
N GLN A 78 -15.92 -24.04 -8.17
CA GLN A 78 -14.49 -24.19 -7.90
C GLN A 78 -14.07 -23.41 -6.64
N ALA A 79 -14.89 -23.51 -5.58
CA ALA A 79 -14.75 -22.68 -4.40
C ALA A 79 -13.60 -23.18 -3.51
N GLY A 80 -12.78 -22.25 -3.00
CA GLY A 80 -11.80 -22.56 -1.96
C GLY A 80 -12.47 -22.84 -0.61
N LYS A 81 -13.60 -22.17 -0.36
CA LYS A 81 -14.48 -22.37 0.80
C LYS A 81 -15.93 -22.12 0.40
N ILE A 82 -16.86 -22.90 0.94
CA ILE A 82 -18.30 -22.66 0.80
C ILE A 82 -19.03 -22.72 2.16
N TYR A 83 -20.11 -21.96 2.30
CA TYR A 83 -20.99 -21.89 3.46
C TYR A 83 -22.41 -21.54 3.01
N SER A 84 -23.41 -21.82 3.85
CA SER A 84 -24.81 -21.58 3.52
C SER A 84 -25.59 -20.95 4.66
N ASP A 85 -26.77 -20.43 4.33
CA ASP A 85 -27.79 -20.07 5.30
C ASP A 85 -28.20 -21.30 6.13
N PHE A 86 -28.78 -21.04 7.31
CA PHE A 86 -29.21 -22.10 8.21
C PHE A 86 -30.45 -21.71 9.01
N ILE A 87 -31.14 -22.70 9.56
CA ILE A 87 -32.28 -22.50 10.44
C ILE A 87 -31.84 -22.75 11.88
N LEU A 88 -32.08 -21.80 12.77
CA LEU A 88 -31.90 -22.00 14.21
C LEU A 88 -33.20 -22.54 14.82
N ARG A 89 -33.11 -23.68 15.50
CA ARG A 89 -34.20 -24.22 16.31
C ARG A 89 -34.10 -23.71 17.74
N ASP A 90 -34.98 -22.77 18.10
CA ASP A 90 -35.15 -22.25 19.46
C ASP A 90 -36.41 -22.85 20.09
N GLY A 91 -36.24 -23.99 20.77
CA GLY A 91 -37.34 -24.80 21.29
C GLY A 91 -38.23 -25.35 20.18
N ASN A 92 -39.47 -24.86 20.12
CA ASN A 92 -40.44 -25.21 19.07
C ASN A 92 -40.44 -24.23 17.89
N ARG A 93 -39.66 -23.15 17.94
CA ARG A 93 -39.57 -22.16 16.87
C ARG A 93 -38.41 -22.47 15.95
N LEU A 94 -38.66 -22.36 14.64
CA LEU A 94 -37.63 -22.34 13.61
C LEU A 94 -37.44 -20.90 13.17
N VAL A 95 -36.19 -20.42 13.25
CA VAL A 95 -35.82 -19.05 12.90
C VAL A 95 -34.80 -19.12 11.78
N GLU A 96 -35.17 -18.58 10.62
CA GLU A 96 -34.26 -18.43 9.49
C GLU A 96 -33.08 -17.52 9.85
N HIS A 97 -31.88 -17.97 9.49
CA HIS A 97 -30.64 -17.28 9.77
C HIS A 97 -29.84 -17.01 8.49
N PRO A 98 -30.28 -16.08 7.63
CA PRO A 98 -29.54 -15.72 6.43
C PRO A 98 -28.17 -15.16 6.79
N LEU A 99 -27.20 -15.39 5.92
CA LEU A 99 -25.83 -14.91 5.97
C LEU A 99 -25.60 -13.94 4.80
N ILE A 100 -24.40 -13.36 4.76
CA ILE A 100 -24.02 -12.37 3.74
C ILE A 100 -22.92 -12.91 2.85
N ASP A 101 -22.88 -12.44 1.60
CA ASP A 101 -21.84 -12.82 0.66
C ASP A 101 -20.46 -12.33 1.09
N TYR A 102 -19.45 -13.14 0.77
CA TYR A 102 -18.05 -12.82 1.05
C TYR A 102 -17.51 -11.81 0.02
N GLN A 103 -16.88 -10.74 0.51
CA GLN A 103 -16.26 -9.70 -0.31
C GLN A 103 -14.76 -9.59 0.02
N ALA A 104 -13.97 -8.91 -0.82
CA ALA A 104 -12.56 -8.68 -0.51
C ALA A 104 -12.36 -7.91 0.82
N GLY A 105 -13.35 -7.08 1.20
CA GLY A 105 -13.39 -6.35 2.46
C GLY A 105 -13.90 -7.15 3.67
N SER A 106 -14.30 -8.40 3.49
CA SER A 106 -14.78 -9.31 4.55
C SER A 106 -13.64 -9.85 5.44
N ILE A 107 -12.73 -8.95 5.83
CA ILE A 107 -11.51 -9.26 6.57
C ILE A 107 -11.72 -9.25 8.09
N ARG A 108 -12.84 -8.73 8.60
CA ARG A 108 -13.14 -8.68 10.04
C ARG A 108 -13.17 -10.07 10.67
N ASP A 109 -12.52 -10.27 11.80
CA ASP A 109 -12.39 -11.61 12.41
C ASP A 109 -13.74 -12.25 12.79
N ASP A 110 -14.78 -11.44 13.01
CA ASP A 110 -16.15 -11.82 13.36
C ASP A 110 -17.08 -12.13 12.16
N PHE A 111 -16.55 -12.32 10.93
CA PHE A 111 -17.37 -12.78 9.80
C PHE A 111 -18.07 -14.12 10.10
N ASN A 112 -19.40 -14.14 10.01
CA ASN A 112 -20.20 -15.32 10.29
C ASN A 112 -20.30 -16.24 9.07
N PHE A 113 -19.79 -17.48 9.20
CA PHE A 113 -19.89 -18.53 8.18
C PHE A 113 -20.92 -19.61 8.55
N GLY A 114 -21.75 -19.38 9.57
CA GLY A 114 -22.62 -20.39 10.15
C GLY A 114 -21.87 -21.43 10.98
N HIS A 115 -22.52 -22.57 11.21
CA HIS A 115 -22.02 -23.67 12.03
C HIS A 115 -21.49 -24.86 11.21
N LEU A 116 -21.64 -24.80 9.89
CA LEU A 116 -21.18 -25.81 8.95
C LEU A 116 -20.60 -25.13 7.70
N PHE A 117 -19.37 -25.47 7.34
CA PHE A 117 -18.71 -24.97 6.13
C PHE A 117 -17.73 -26.00 5.56
N LEU A 118 -17.44 -25.89 4.27
CA LEU A 118 -16.60 -26.85 3.54
C LEU A 118 -15.41 -26.12 2.89
N PHE A 119 -14.22 -26.70 2.99
CA PHE A 119 -13.03 -26.23 2.28
C PHE A 119 -12.62 -27.19 1.17
N SER A 120 -12.08 -26.64 0.07
CA SER A 120 -11.30 -27.42 -0.89
C SER A 120 -9.93 -27.76 -0.31
N CYS A 121 -9.58 -29.05 -0.24
CA CYS A 121 -8.26 -29.48 0.23
C CYS A 121 -7.15 -29.02 -0.71
N ALA A 122 -7.43 -28.89 -2.02
CA ALA A 122 -6.49 -28.34 -2.99
C ALA A 122 -6.22 -26.84 -2.73
N ALA A 123 -7.27 -26.07 -2.40
CA ALA A 123 -7.12 -24.66 -2.02
C ALA A 123 -6.34 -24.50 -0.71
N ILE A 124 -6.61 -25.36 0.30
CA ILE A 124 -5.84 -25.39 1.55
C ILE A 124 -4.35 -25.65 1.26
N LYS A 125 -4.03 -26.73 0.52
CA LYS A 125 -2.64 -27.12 0.25
C LYS A 125 -1.88 -26.04 -0.52
N SER A 126 -2.45 -25.53 -1.61
CA SER A 126 -1.83 -24.46 -2.41
C SER A 126 -1.60 -23.20 -1.57
N SER A 127 -2.57 -22.82 -0.73
CA SER A 127 -2.47 -21.69 0.17
C SER A 127 -1.38 -21.86 1.24
N LEU A 128 -1.29 -23.02 1.88
CA LEU A 128 -0.26 -23.30 2.89
C LEU A 128 1.14 -23.45 2.28
N GLN A 129 1.24 -23.97 1.05
CA GLN A 129 2.49 -24.03 0.31
C GLN A 129 3.00 -22.64 -0.07
N LYS A 130 2.10 -21.77 -0.56
CA LYS A 130 2.45 -20.42 -1.03
C LYS A 130 2.66 -19.43 0.11
N TYR A 131 1.89 -19.54 1.21
CA TYR A 131 1.85 -18.53 2.28
C TYR A 131 2.27 -19.04 3.67
N GLY A 132 2.73 -20.28 3.76
CA GLY A 132 3.28 -20.86 4.99
C GLY A 132 2.21 -21.37 5.99
N SER A 133 2.71 -21.90 7.11
CA SER A 133 1.93 -22.54 8.16
C SER A 133 1.00 -21.58 8.92
N LEU A 134 -0.01 -22.14 9.58
CA LEU A 134 -0.98 -21.45 10.42
C LEU A 134 -0.50 -21.33 11.88
N PRO A 135 -1.01 -20.35 12.63
CA PRO A 135 -0.88 -20.29 14.09
C PRO A 135 -1.39 -21.56 14.79
N SER A 136 -0.93 -21.81 16.02
CA SER A 136 -1.40 -22.92 16.85
C SER A 136 -2.75 -22.64 17.53
N ASP A 137 -3.09 -21.37 17.71
CA ASP A 137 -4.36 -20.91 18.30
C ASP A 137 -5.51 -21.12 17.31
N GLU A 138 -6.58 -21.76 17.79
CA GLU A 138 -7.77 -22.15 17.01
C GLU A 138 -8.35 -21.03 16.15
N ASP A 139 -8.75 -19.93 16.79
CA ASP A 139 -9.47 -18.84 16.14
C ASP A 139 -8.55 -18.11 15.17
N ALA A 140 -7.29 -17.91 15.56
CA ALA A 140 -6.27 -17.35 14.70
C ALA A 140 -5.96 -18.25 13.49
N ALA A 141 -5.98 -19.57 13.65
CA ALA A 141 -5.65 -20.51 12.59
C ALA A 141 -6.71 -20.53 11.48
N PHE A 142 -7.99 -20.62 11.83
CA PHE A 142 -9.07 -20.54 10.83
C PHE A 142 -9.21 -19.15 10.21
N TYR A 143 -8.93 -18.10 10.98
CA TYR A 143 -8.88 -16.73 10.48
C TYR A 143 -7.75 -16.52 9.46
N ASP A 144 -6.53 -16.98 9.74
CA ASP A 144 -5.42 -16.90 8.79
C ASP A 144 -5.67 -17.81 7.56
N LEU A 145 -6.18 -19.02 7.77
CA LEU A 145 -6.46 -19.97 6.69
C LEU A 145 -7.47 -19.39 5.69
N ARG A 146 -8.59 -18.82 6.16
CA ARG A 146 -9.59 -18.23 5.25
C ARG A 146 -9.03 -17.02 4.49
N LEU A 147 -8.17 -16.21 5.11
CA LEU A 147 -7.54 -15.05 4.46
C LEU A 147 -6.46 -15.48 3.45
N LYS A 148 -5.78 -16.60 3.68
CA LYS A 148 -4.88 -17.24 2.70
C LYS A 148 -5.66 -17.78 1.50
N ILE A 149 -6.73 -18.53 1.75
CA ILE A 149 -7.57 -19.10 0.68
C ILE A 149 -8.21 -18.01 -0.17
N SER A 150 -8.82 -16.99 0.44
CA SER A 150 -9.46 -15.87 -0.28
C SER A 150 -8.50 -15.03 -1.14
N THR A 151 -7.18 -15.22 -1.01
CA THR A 151 -6.20 -14.51 -1.86
C THR A 151 -6.20 -15.06 -3.28
N ASP A 152 -6.35 -16.38 -3.45
CA ASP A 152 -6.25 -17.05 -4.76
C ASP A 152 -7.53 -17.79 -5.17
N HIS A 153 -8.45 -18.03 -4.23
CA HIS A 153 -9.64 -18.85 -4.43
C HIS A 153 -10.90 -18.11 -3.96
N LYS A 154 -12.03 -18.38 -4.61
CA LYS A 154 -13.32 -17.80 -4.21
C LYS A 154 -13.80 -18.40 -2.89
N ILE A 155 -14.41 -17.57 -2.06
CA ILE A 155 -15.24 -18.02 -0.95
C ILE A 155 -16.68 -17.78 -1.38
N VAL A 156 -17.50 -18.83 -1.37
CA VAL A 156 -18.83 -18.82 -1.96
C VAL A 156 -19.88 -18.98 -0.87
N HIS A 157 -20.93 -18.18 -0.97
CA HIS A 157 -22.12 -18.27 -0.16
C HIS A 157 -23.22 -18.99 -0.97
N VAL A 158 -23.91 -19.95 -0.36
CA VAL A 158 -25.11 -20.56 -0.90
C VAL A 158 -26.31 -20.00 -0.14
N PRO A 159 -27.13 -19.12 -0.75
CA PRO A 159 -28.23 -18.42 -0.09
C PRO A 159 -29.46 -19.34 0.06
N GLU A 160 -29.24 -20.53 0.64
CA GLU A 160 -30.23 -21.57 0.85
C GLU A 160 -30.08 -22.16 2.25
N PHE A 161 -31.20 -22.44 2.90
CA PHE A 161 -31.25 -22.93 4.27
C PHE A 161 -30.96 -24.44 4.36
N LEU A 162 -29.71 -24.84 4.11
CA LEU A 162 -29.35 -26.25 3.91
C LEU A 162 -29.30 -27.09 5.20
N TYR A 163 -29.27 -26.48 6.38
CA TYR A 163 -29.20 -27.23 7.64
C TYR A 163 -29.90 -26.52 8.80
N THR A 164 -30.29 -27.31 9.80
CA THR A 164 -30.85 -26.84 11.07
C THR A 164 -29.84 -26.99 12.19
N VAL A 165 -29.75 -25.97 13.05
CA VAL A 165 -28.91 -25.93 14.25
C VAL A 165 -29.80 -25.98 15.47
N SER A 166 -29.58 -26.94 16.36
CA SER A 166 -30.33 -27.12 17.61
C SER A 166 -29.37 -27.12 18.80
N THR A 167 -29.67 -26.31 19.81
CA THR A 167 -28.95 -26.34 21.09
C THR A 167 -29.71 -27.24 22.07
N GLU A 168 -29.49 -28.55 22.04
CA GLU A 168 -30.12 -29.46 23.01
C GLU A 168 -29.52 -29.23 24.42
N ASN A 169 -30.39 -28.96 25.41
CA ASN A 169 -30.14 -29.02 26.85
C ASN A 169 -28.77 -28.54 27.39
N LYS A 170 -28.58 -27.22 27.52
CA LYS A 170 -27.90 -26.72 28.71
C LYS A 170 -28.96 -26.56 29.81
N LYS A 171 -28.84 -27.39 30.87
CA LYS A 171 -29.25 -27.00 32.24
C LYS A 171 -28.97 -25.51 32.36
N LYS A 172 -29.92 -24.72 32.89
CA LYS A 172 -29.68 -23.36 33.37
C LYS A 172 -28.33 -23.38 34.09
N ILE A 173 -27.26 -22.99 33.40
CA ILE A 173 -26.07 -22.51 34.06
C ILE A 173 -26.66 -21.43 34.94
N LYS A 174 -26.45 -21.55 36.27
CA LYS A 174 -26.73 -20.47 37.21
C LYS A 174 -26.41 -19.18 36.47
N LYS A 175 -27.28 -18.18 36.48
CA LYS A 175 -26.93 -16.82 36.09
C LYS A 175 -25.87 -16.27 37.07
N SER A 176 -24.75 -16.96 37.26
CA SER A 176 -23.49 -16.43 37.72
C SER A 176 -22.76 -15.99 36.45
N GLY A 177 -22.92 -14.72 36.10
CA GLY A 177 -22.24 -14.11 34.95
C GLY A 177 -23.16 -13.80 33.76
N ARG A 178 -23.77 -12.61 33.82
CA ARG A 178 -23.85 -11.66 32.71
C ARG A 178 -24.20 -12.19 31.31
N GLN A 179 -25.45 -11.94 30.91
CA GLN A 179 -25.86 -11.65 29.52
C GLN A 179 -25.20 -10.38 28.93
N THR A 180 -24.18 -9.86 29.61
CA THR A 180 -23.35 -8.70 29.28
C THR A 180 -21.95 -9.10 28.79
N GLU A 181 -21.60 -10.38 28.61
CA GLU A 181 -20.19 -10.77 28.39
C GLU A 181 -19.78 -11.19 26.97
N ALA A 182 -20.68 -11.38 26.00
CA ALA A 182 -20.27 -11.64 24.61
C ALA A 182 -19.79 -10.36 23.87
N HIS A 183 -20.31 -9.19 24.26
CA HIS A 183 -19.97 -7.91 23.60
C HIS A 183 -18.72 -7.21 24.17
N PHE A 184 -18.18 -7.71 25.30
CA PHE A 184 -17.16 -6.97 26.07
C PHE A 184 -15.94 -7.82 26.48
N ALA A 185 -15.76 -8.97 25.82
CA ALA A 185 -14.55 -9.79 25.88
C ALA A 185 -13.35 -9.12 25.15
N TYR A 186 -13.16 -7.80 25.24
CA TYR A 186 -11.93 -7.13 24.77
C TYR A 186 -11.17 -6.39 25.88
N VAL A 187 -11.74 -6.34 27.10
CA VAL A 187 -11.20 -5.57 28.23
C VAL A 187 -10.22 -6.39 29.10
N ALA A 188 -10.19 -7.72 28.97
CA ALA A 188 -9.23 -8.58 29.66
C ALA A 188 -7.85 -8.60 28.98
N LYS A 189 -6.77 -8.75 29.76
CA LYS A 189 -5.37 -8.81 29.28
C LYS A 189 -5.15 -9.89 28.21
N GLU A 190 -5.84 -11.03 28.34
CA GLU A 190 -5.87 -12.13 27.36
C GLU A 190 -6.45 -11.70 26.01
N ASN A 191 -7.44 -10.80 26.02
CA ASN A 191 -8.06 -10.29 24.80
C ASN A 191 -7.17 -9.30 24.07
N LEU A 192 -6.33 -8.53 24.78
CA LEU A 192 -5.33 -7.68 24.12
C LEU A 192 -4.31 -8.51 23.35
N ILE A 193 -3.86 -9.64 23.90
CA ILE A 193 -2.94 -10.57 23.24
C ILE A 193 -3.61 -11.18 22.00
N ARG A 194 -4.87 -11.63 22.14
CA ARG A 194 -5.68 -12.13 21.02
C ARG A 194 -5.84 -11.07 19.93
N GLN A 195 -6.22 -9.84 20.28
CA GLN A 195 -6.40 -8.73 19.34
C GLN A 195 -5.10 -8.41 18.58
N LYS A 196 -3.95 -8.43 19.25
CA LYS A 196 -2.64 -8.26 18.59
C LYS A 196 -2.34 -9.38 17.60
N LYS A 197 -2.67 -10.64 17.92
CA LYS A 197 -2.51 -11.78 17.00
C LYS A 197 -3.38 -11.61 15.76
N LEU A 198 -4.66 -11.28 15.94
CA LEU A 198 -5.61 -11.08 14.84
C LEU A 198 -5.23 -9.86 13.98
N GLU A 199 -4.80 -8.76 14.60
CA GLU A 199 -4.26 -7.59 13.90
C GLU A 199 -3.07 -7.95 13.03
N LYS A 200 -2.13 -8.77 13.55
CA LYS A 200 -0.97 -9.23 12.79
C LYS A 200 -1.41 -10.02 11.55
N ILE A 201 -2.32 -10.97 11.71
CA ILE A 201 -2.85 -11.79 10.60
C ILE A 201 -3.52 -10.92 9.54
N ALA A 202 -4.38 -9.99 9.93
CA ALA A 202 -5.03 -9.06 9.01
C ALA A 202 -4.00 -8.17 8.29
N THR A 203 -2.99 -7.68 9.01
CA THR A 203 -1.91 -6.87 8.45
C THR A 203 -1.10 -7.65 7.42
N ASP A 204 -0.76 -8.90 7.70
CA ASP A 204 -0.03 -9.77 6.79
C ASP A 204 -0.87 -10.12 5.55
N HIS A 205 -2.19 -10.30 5.71
CA HIS A 205 -3.11 -10.42 4.57
C HIS A 205 -3.14 -9.14 3.72
N LEU A 206 -3.24 -7.95 4.32
CA LEU A 206 -3.21 -6.68 3.59
C LEU A 206 -1.90 -6.50 2.81
N LYS A 207 -0.75 -6.90 3.38
CA LYS A 207 0.54 -6.91 2.66
C LYS A 207 0.49 -7.86 1.48
N ARG A 208 -0.01 -9.08 1.68
CA ARG A 208 -0.12 -10.12 0.65
C ARG A 208 -0.95 -9.66 -0.55
N ILE A 209 -2.07 -8.95 -0.32
CA ILE A 209 -2.94 -8.46 -1.39
C ILE A 209 -2.53 -7.08 -1.95
N GLY A 210 -1.45 -6.49 -1.44
CA GLY A 210 -0.96 -5.17 -1.87
C GLY A 210 -1.81 -3.98 -1.39
N ALA A 211 -2.54 -4.14 -0.29
CA ALA A 211 -3.40 -3.10 0.31
C ALA A 211 -2.85 -2.54 1.64
N TYR A 212 -1.65 -2.95 2.05
CA TYR A 212 -0.99 -2.43 3.24
C TYR A 212 -0.51 -0.99 3.03
N LEU A 213 -0.73 -0.13 4.01
CA LEU A 213 -0.17 1.22 4.04
C LEU A 213 0.87 1.37 5.17
N PRO A 214 1.98 2.07 4.93
CA PRO A 214 2.90 2.44 6.01
C PRO A 214 2.25 3.45 6.97
N PRO A 215 2.85 3.73 8.15
CA PRO A 215 2.37 4.77 9.06
C PRO A 215 2.08 6.11 8.36
N ARG A 216 1.02 6.81 8.76
CA ARG A 216 0.59 8.06 8.11
C ARG A 216 1.25 9.27 8.75
N THR A 217 1.92 10.09 7.93
CA THR A 217 2.67 11.27 8.36
C THR A 217 2.08 12.58 7.85
N LYS A 218 1.25 12.53 6.79
CA LYS A 218 0.64 13.71 6.19
C LYS A 218 -0.20 14.46 7.23
N SER A 219 0.11 15.74 7.37
CA SER A 219 -0.53 16.66 8.31
C SER A 219 -1.38 17.66 7.53
N VAL A 220 -2.33 18.30 8.20
CA VAL A 220 -3.08 19.41 7.58
C VAL A 220 -2.22 20.67 7.55
N ASN A 221 -2.38 21.47 6.50
CA ASN A 221 -1.74 22.77 6.37
C ASN A 221 -2.28 23.75 7.43
N LYS A 222 -1.49 24.77 7.77
CA LYS A 222 -1.99 25.87 8.59
C LYS A 222 -2.97 26.69 7.74
N GLY A 223 -4.24 26.66 8.07
CA GLY A 223 -5.27 27.54 7.48
C GLY A 223 -5.22 28.95 8.05
N GLN A 224 -5.86 29.89 7.35
CA GLN A 224 -6.04 31.29 7.76
C GLN A 224 -6.84 31.42 9.07
N ASP A 225 -6.54 32.50 9.81
CA ASP A 225 -7.08 32.76 11.15
C ASP A 225 -8.37 33.62 11.14
N ASP A 226 -8.85 34.06 9.98
CA ASP A 226 -9.98 35.01 9.84
C ASP A 226 -11.38 34.35 9.70
N LEU A 227 -11.61 33.21 10.35
CA LEU A 227 -12.95 32.59 10.38
C LEU A 227 -13.75 33.09 11.57
N GLN A 228 -15.01 33.50 11.35
CA GLN A 228 -15.94 33.88 12.42
C GLN A 228 -16.02 32.81 13.52
N TRP A 229 -16.00 31.53 13.12
CA TRP A 229 -16.02 30.39 14.04
C TRP A 229 -14.79 29.52 13.82
N ASN A 230 -13.97 29.33 14.85
CA ASN A 230 -12.86 28.38 14.78
C ASN A 230 -13.35 26.93 14.89
N SER A 231 -14.50 26.69 15.53
CA SER A 231 -15.07 25.36 15.68
C SER A 231 -16.59 25.37 15.57
N SER A 232 -17.16 24.28 15.05
CA SER A 232 -18.59 24.02 15.01
C SER A 232 -18.88 22.67 15.62
N ILE A 233 -19.74 22.64 16.64
CA ILE A 233 -20.34 21.39 17.12
C ILE A 233 -21.50 21.06 16.19
N VAL A 234 -21.52 19.86 15.62
CA VAL A 234 -22.54 19.42 14.66
C VAL A 234 -23.40 18.33 15.28
N ILE A 235 -24.71 18.54 15.22
CA ILE A 235 -25.73 17.65 15.78
C ILE A 235 -26.78 17.32 14.70
N PRO A 236 -26.63 16.19 13.98
CA PRO A 236 -27.71 15.62 13.19
C PRO A 236 -28.82 15.12 14.12
N VAL A 237 -30.07 15.46 13.82
CA VAL A 237 -31.21 15.09 14.67
C VAL A 237 -32.44 14.70 13.86
N LEU A 238 -33.12 13.66 14.35
CA LEU A 238 -34.45 13.25 13.90
C LEU A 238 -35.20 12.66 15.10
N ASN A 239 -36.31 13.28 15.50
CA ASN A 239 -37.21 12.79 16.54
C ASN A 239 -36.50 12.47 17.88
N ARG A 240 -35.98 13.51 18.53
CA ARG A 240 -35.20 13.44 19.77
C ARG A 240 -35.71 14.39 20.86
N LYS A 241 -37.02 14.62 20.96
CA LYS A 241 -37.59 15.57 21.95
C LYS A 241 -37.16 15.32 23.40
N LYS A 242 -36.87 14.05 23.75
CA LYS A 242 -36.48 13.64 25.11
C LYS A 242 -35.02 13.92 25.46
N THR A 243 -34.15 14.12 24.47
CA THR A 243 -32.70 14.15 24.68
C THR A 243 -32.01 15.38 24.13
N ILE A 244 -32.56 15.97 23.06
CA ILE A 244 -31.91 17.07 22.33
C ILE A 244 -31.61 18.30 23.21
N ALA A 245 -32.50 18.63 24.15
CA ALA A 245 -32.28 19.74 25.07
C ALA A 245 -31.04 19.52 25.95
N ALA A 246 -30.83 18.30 26.44
CA ALA A 246 -29.68 17.98 27.28
C ALA A 246 -28.37 17.96 26.47
N ALA A 247 -28.42 17.47 25.22
CA ALA A 247 -27.28 17.51 24.31
C ALA A 247 -26.86 18.97 24.04
N LEU A 248 -27.81 19.84 23.69
CA LEU A 248 -27.57 21.28 23.48
C LEU A 248 -27.03 21.98 24.71
N THR A 249 -27.58 21.72 25.90
CA THR A 249 -27.05 22.28 27.15
C THR A 249 -25.58 21.88 27.35
N SER A 250 -25.22 20.61 27.14
CA SER A 250 -23.82 20.15 27.28
C SER A 250 -22.86 20.78 26.26
N ALA A 251 -23.36 21.12 25.07
CA ALA A 251 -22.61 21.83 24.03
C ALA A 251 -22.42 23.32 24.38
N LEU A 252 -23.45 23.97 24.92
CA LEU A 252 -23.42 25.38 25.35
C LEU A 252 -22.53 25.61 26.58
N GLU A 253 -22.38 24.59 27.44
CA GLU A 253 -21.52 24.66 28.62
C GLU A 253 -20.01 24.56 28.29
N GLN A 254 -19.63 24.34 27.02
CA GLN A 254 -18.22 24.23 26.64
C GLN A 254 -17.48 25.55 26.86
N LYS A 255 -16.29 25.46 27.45
CA LYS A 255 -15.39 26.57 27.73
C LYS A 255 -14.15 26.46 26.85
N THR A 256 -13.91 27.46 26.00
CA THR A 256 -12.82 27.46 25.02
C THR A 256 -12.06 28.78 24.95
N ASP A 257 -10.82 28.73 24.47
CA ASP A 257 -9.98 29.89 24.12
C ASP A 257 -10.20 30.38 22.68
N PHE A 258 -11.27 29.91 22.03
CA PHE A 258 -11.67 30.28 20.67
C PHE A 258 -13.18 30.36 20.53
N PRO A 259 -13.71 31.18 19.61
CA PRO A 259 -15.13 31.21 19.28
C PRO A 259 -15.59 29.89 18.63
N PHE A 260 -16.75 29.42 19.04
CA PHE A 260 -17.43 28.26 18.44
C PHE A 260 -18.94 28.48 18.35
N ASN A 261 -19.57 27.74 17.43
CA ASN A 261 -21.02 27.67 17.30
C ASN A 261 -21.52 26.23 17.34
N ILE A 262 -22.85 26.08 17.35
CA ILE A 262 -23.55 24.80 17.31
C ILE A 262 -24.43 24.80 16.07
N ILE A 263 -24.26 23.79 15.21
CA ILE A 263 -25.07 23.58 14.02
C ILE A 263 -25.92 22.34 14.26
N VAL A 264 -27.23 22.53 14.35
CA VAL A 264 -28.18 21.43 14.48
C VAL A 264 -28.88 21.25 13.14
N VAL A 265 -28.71 20.07 12.54
CA VAL A 265 -29.36 19.72 11.28
C VAL A 265 -30.54 18.80 11.59
N ASP A 266 -31.72 19.40 11.58
CA ASP A 266 -33.00 18.76 11.89
C ASP A 266 -33.61 18.17 10.62
N ASN A 267 -33.56 16.85 10.52
CA ASN A 267 -33.97 16.10 9.35
C ASN A 267 -35.49 15.89 9.32
N HIS A 268 -36.25 16.98 9.42
CA HIS A 268 -37.72 16.99 9.39
C HIS A 268 -38.35 16.23 10.57
N SER A 269 -37.92 16.53 11.80
CA SER A 269 -38.55 15.92 12.99
C SER A 269 -40.06 16.19 13.04
N THR A 270 -40.81 15.13 13.35
CA THR A 270 -42.27 15.11 13.47
C THR A 270 -42.76 15.12 14.92
N ASP A 271 -41.84 14.96 15.87
CA ASP A 271 -42.10 15.23 17.28
C ASP A 271 -41.74 16.70 17.66
N ASP A 272 -41.84 17.06 18.93
CA ASP A 272 -41.56 18.43 19.40
C ASP A 272 -40.07 18.83 19.37
N THR A 273 -39.20 18.05 18.72
CA THR A 273 -37.77 18.39 18.57
C THR A 273 -37.60 19.75 17.90
N THR A 274 -38.27 19.98 16.77
CA THR A 274 -38.21 21.24 16.01
C THR A 274 -38.62 22.44 16.86
N GLY A 275 -39.65 22.29 17.70
CA GLY A 275 -40.12 23.32 18.62
C GLY A 275 -39.09 23.68 19.69
N ILE A 276 -38.43 22.66 20.26
CA ILE A 276 -37.32 22.85 21.21
C ILE A 276 -36.15 23.58 20.54
N LEU A 277 -35.74 23.15 19.34
CA LEU A 277 -34.61 23.76 18.61
C LEU A 277 -34.83 25.23 18.30
N LYS A 278 -36.05 25.61 17.86
CA LYS A 278 -36.41 27.02 17.62
C LYS A 278 -36.25 27.88 18.88
N LYS A 279 -36.66 27.38 20.05
CA LYS A 279 -36.50 28.09 21.33
C LYS A 279 -35.02 28.31 21.67
N PHE A 280 -34.17 27.31 21.46
CA PHE A 280 -32.73 27.44 21.69
C PHE A 280 -32.08 28.41 20.69
N ALA A 281 -32.38 28.32 19.40
CA ALA A 281 -31.83 29.22 18.38
C ALA A 281 -32.26 30.68 18.59
N ALA A 282 -33.49 30.92 19.04
CA ALA A 282 -33.96 32.26 19.39
C ALA A 282 -33.24 32.84 20.63
N LYS A 283 -32.91 31.97 21.60
CA LYS A 283 -32.23 32.38 22.84
C LYS A 283 -30.72 32.55 22.67
N TYR A 284 -30.08 31.76 21.81
CA TYR A 284 -28.63 31.69 21.65
C TYR A 284 -28.22 31.94 20.18
N PRO A 285 -27.70 33.13 19.83
CA PRO A 285 -27.38 33.49 18.44
C PRO A 285 -26.34 32.61 17.72
N HIS A 286 -25.53 31.86 18.49
CA HIS A 286 -24.52 30.93 17.98
C HIS A 286 -25.06 29.49 17.86
N VAL A 287 -26.37 29.28 18.01
CA VAL A 287 -27.06 28.02 17.73
C VAL A 287 -27.83 28.16 16.41
N HIS A 288 -27.39 27.43 15.40
CA HIS A 288 -27.97 27.46 14.06
C HIS A 288 -28.83 26.21 13.84
N HIS A 289 -30.16 26.39 13.83
CA HIS A 289 -31.12 25.35 13.47
C HIS A 289 -31.32 25.34 11.95
N ILE A 290 -30.83 24.29 11.29
CA ILE A 290 -30.96 24.07 9.86
C ILE A 290 -31.97 22.95 9.64
N ILE A 291 -33.00 23.23 8.83
CA ILE A 291 -33.89 22.21 8.27
C ILE A 291 -33.52 22.08 6.80
N PRO A 292 -32.95 20.95 6.35
CA PRO A 292 -32.57 20.77 4.96
C PRO A 292 -33.77 20.89 4.02
N THR A 293 -33.57 21.44 2.83
CA THR A 293 -34.62 21.52 1.80
C THR A 293 -35.02 20.13 1.30
N ARG A 294 -34.04 19.23 1.18
CA ARG A 294 -34.22 17.82 0.83
C ARG A 294 -34.75 16.99 1.99
N ARG A 295 -35.47 15.91 1.67
CA ARG A 295 -36.10 14.99 2.64
C ARG A 295 -35.54 13.56 2.59
N ASP A 296 -34.58 13.30 1.71
CA ASP A 296 -33.99 11.98 1.47
C ASP A 296 -32.61 11.81 2.17
N LEU A 297 -32.34 12.63 3.19
CA LEU A 297 -31.06 12.63 3.87
C LEU A 297 -31.01 11.57 4.97
N GLY A 298 -29.94 10.78 4.96
CA GLY A 298 -29.48 10.04 6.12
C GLY A 298 -28.61 10.90 7.04
N ILE A 299 -28.01 10.28 8.05
CA ILE A 299 -27.10 10.96 8.99
C ILE A 299 -25.92 11.62 8.25
N GLY A 300 -25.32 10.92 7.28
CA GLY A 300 -24.23 11.47 6.49
C GLY A 300 -24.66 12.64 5.58
N GLY A 301 -25.89 12.62 5.06
CA GLY A 301 -26.47 13.76 4.36
C GLY A 301 -26.58 14.99 5.26
N CYS A 302 -27.05 14.80 6.50
CA CYS A 302 -27.12 15.87 7.49
C CYS A 302 -25.74 16.43 7.87
N TRP A 303 -24.71 15.57 7.95
CA TRP A 303 -23.33 16.03 8.11
C TRP A 303 -22.87 16.90 6.93
N ASN A 304 -23.23 16.53 5.69
CA ASN A 304 -22.90 17.34 4.52
C ASN A 304 -23.56 18.73 4.58
N GLU A 305 -24.84 18.81 4.93
CA GLU A 305 -25.55 20.08 5.16
C GLU A 305 -24.80 20.96 6.17
N ALA A 306 -24.32 20.36 7.27
CA ALA A 306 -23.54 21.10 8.26
C ALA A 306 -22.20 21.58 7.71
N ILE A 307 -21.37 20.70 7.13
CA ILE A 307 -19.99 21.07 6.73
C ILE A 307 -19.95 22.07 5.57
N TYR A 308 -20.94 22.06 4.68
CA TYR A 308 -21.04 23.02 3.56
C TYR A 308 -21.85 24.27 3.91
N SER A 309 -22.48 24.34 5.09
CA SER A 309 -23.16 25.54 5.53
C SER A 309 -22.19 26.72 5.72
N LYS A 310 -22.71 27.94 5.53
CA LYS A 310 -21.98 29.19 5.81
C LYS A 310 -21.54 29.34 7.27
N TYR A 311 -22.15 28.58 8.18
CA TYR A 311 -21.86 28.63 9.61
C TYR A 311 -20.68 27.73 10.01
N CYS A 312 -20.24 26.82 9.13
CA CYS A 312 -19.24 25.83 9.45
C CYS A 312 -17.85 26.45 9.60
N GLY A 313 -17.34 26.36 10.83
CA GLY A 313 -16.01 26.77 11.24
C GLY A 313 -14.91 25.81 10.80
N ARG A 314 -13.68 26.12 11.20
CA ARG A 314 -12.49 25.34 10.78
C ARG A 314 -12.50 23.90 11.31
N TYR A 315 -12.89 23.71 12.56
CA TYR A 315 -12.94 22.39 13.19
C TYR A 315 -14.38 21.95 13.36
N VAL A 316 -14.72 20.77 12.87
CA VAL A 316 -16.09 20.25 12.90
C VAL A 316 -16.12 19.09 13.89
N VAL A 317 -16.93 19.20 14.94
CA VAL A 317 -16.91 18.27 16.09
C VAL A 317 -18.27 17.62 16.27
N GLN A 318 -18.30 16.29 16.36
CA GLN A 318 -19.53 15.53 16.56
C GLN A 318 -20.10 15.74 17.98
N LEU A 319 -21.42 15.86 18.05
CA LEU A 319 -22.22 15.50 19.20
C LEU A 319 -23.51 14.81 18.73
N ASP A 320 -23.75 13.58 19.18
CA ASP A 320 -24.98 12.87 18.84
C ASP A 320 -26.16 13.44 19.63
N SER A 321 -27.33 13.53 19.00
CA SER A 321 -28.52 14.24 19.52
C SER A 321 -29.15 13.62 20.77
N ASP A 322 -28.64 12.47 21.20
CA ASP A 322 -29.03 11.74 22.40
C ASP A 322 -27.93 11.55 23.45
N ASP A 323 -26.75 12.09 23.16
CA ASP A 323 -25.55 11.96 23.96
C ASP A 323 -25.12 13.32 24.55
N LEU A 324 -24.12 13.31 25.42
CA LEU A 324 -23.66 14.51 26.14
C LEU A 324 -22.14 14.57 26.20
N TYR A 325 -21.56 15.76 26.12
CA TYR A 325 -20.15 15.91 26.49
C TYR A 325 -19.94 15.60 27.98
N SER A 326 -18.83 14.92 28.29
CA SER A 326 -18.52 14.48 29.64
C SER A 326 -18.03 15.61 30.56
N SER A 327 -17.64 16.75 30.00
CA SER A 327 -17.01 17.87 30.70
C SER A 327 -17.13 19.17 29.90
N PRO A 328 -17.19 20.35 30.56
CA PRO A 328 -17.08 21.67 29.92
C PRO A 328 -15.79 21.90 29.12
N GLN A 329 -14.76 21.05 29.27
CA GLN A 329 -13.47 21.19 28.61
C GLN A 329 -13.30 20.22 27.42
N THR A 330 -14.32 19.44 27.07
CA THR A 330 -14.25 18.44 26.00
C THR A 330 -13.88 19.07 24.65
N LEU A 331 -14.56 20.15 24.26
CA LEU A 331 -14.33 20.81 22.98
C LEU A 331 -12.90 21.37 22.89
N GLN A 332 -12.42 22.03 23.96
CA GLN A 332 -11.05 22.54 24.05
C GLN A 332 -10.03 21.41 23.86
N LYS A 333 -10.21 20.26 24.53
CA LYS A 333 -9.30 19.10 24.41
C LYS A 333 -9.24 18.57 22.98
N ILE A 334 -10.40 18.42 22.33
CA ILE A 334 -10.51 17.94 20.95
C ILE A 334 -9.79 18.90 19.99
N VAL A 335 -10.10 20.20 20.06
CA VAL A 335 -9.53 21.21 19.16
C VAL A 335 -8.03 21.40 19.41
N ASN A 336 -7.57 21.37 20.66
CA ASN A 336 -6.13 21.37 20.97
C ASN A 336 -5.40 20.20 20.32
N THR A 337 -6.02 19.02 20.28
CA THR A 337 -5.44 17.83 19.66
C THR A 337 -5.40 17.96 18.13
N LEU A 338 -6.41 18.58 17.51
CA LEU A 338 -6.40 18.91 16.09
C LEU A 338 -5.29 19.92 15.77
N ARG A 339 -5.19 21.01 16.54
CA ARG A 339 -4.22 22.11 16.36
C ARG A 339 -2.78 21.65 16.56
N ARG A 340 -2.43 21.16 17.75
CA ARG A 340 -1.07 20.75 18.13
C ARG A 340 -0.58 19.63 17.23
N GLY A 341 -1.48 18.68 16.97
CA GLY A 341 -1.20 17.57 16.10
C GLY A 341 -1.16 17.97 14.64
N ARG A 342 -1.83 19.03 14.16
CA ARG A 342 -2.16 19.21 12.73
C ARG A 342 -2.81 17.95 12.14
N ASN A 343 -3.71 17.35 12.93
CA ASN A 343 -4.40 16.12 12.56
C ASN A 343 -5.59 16.47 11.64
N ALA A 344 -5.86 15.62 10.64
CA ALA A 344 -7.05 15.79 9.80
C ALA A 344 -8.33 15.36 10.52
N MET A 345 -8.17 14.44 11.47
CA MET A 345 -9.25 13.90 12.29
C MET A 345 -8.72 13.63 13.70
N VAL A 346 -9.57 13.83 14.70
CA VAL A 346 -9.36 13.39 16.08
C VAL A 346 -10.51 12.51 16.47
N VAL A 347 -10.21 11.44 17.20
CA VAL A 347 -11.23 10.55 17.74
C VAL A 347 -11.02 10.30 19.22
N GLY A 348 -12.10 10.46 19.96
CA GLY A 348 -12.14 10.26 21.39
C GLY A 348 -12.52 8.86 21.85
N SER A 349 -12.75 8.81 23.15
CA SER A 349 -13.32 7.68 23.87
C SER A 349 -14.61 8.13 24.55
N TYR A 350 -15.44 7.16 24.93
CA TYR A 350 -16.75 7.47 25.50
C TYR A 350 -17.16 6.50 26.60
N THR A 351 -18.01 6.97 27.51
CA THR A 351 -18.56 6.14 28.58
C THR A 351 -19.99 5.75 28.24
N ILE A 352 -20.31 4.46 28.30
CA ILE A 352 -21.68 3.99 28.16
C ILE A 352 -22.43 4.23 29.46
N VAL A 353 -23.55 4.94 29.38
CA VAL A 353 -24.44 5.28 30.50
C VAL A 353 -25.89 4.91 30.20
N ASN A 354 -26.70 4.71 31.24
CA ASN A 354 -28.15 4.57 31.09
C ASN A 354 -28.86 5.93 30.99
N GLU A 355 -30.19 5.93 30.88
CA GLU A 355 -31.01 7.14 30.85
C GLU A 355 -30.81 8.10 32.03
N ARG A 356 -30.35 7.59 33.19
CA ARG A 356 -30.06 8.37 34.40
C ARG A 356 -28.57 8.76 34.52
N LEU A 357 -27.83 8.66 33.41
CA LEU A 357 -26.38 8.95 33.32
C LEU A 357 -25.48 8.08 34.22
N LYS A 358 -26.01 6.97 34.75
CA LYS A 358 -25.19 6.01 35.50
C LYS A 358 -24.42 5.13 34.52
N LYS A 359 -23.11 5.01 34.73
CA LYS A 359 -22.22 4.13 33.97
C LYS A 359 -22.74 2.69 33.99
N ILE A 360 -22.82 2.06 32.81
CA ILE A 360 -23.18 0.66 32.66
C ILE A 360 -22.04 -0.12 32.00
N PRO A 361 -21.92 -1.44 32.24
CA PRO A 361 -20.90 -2.26 31.59
C PRO A 361 -20.93 -2.10 30.07
N PRO A 362 -19.77 -2.03 29.39
CA PRO A 362 -18.40 -2.20 29.88
C PRO A 362 -17.80 -0.94 30.51
N GLY A 363 -18.53 0.17 30.51
CA GLY A 363 -18.02 1.47 30.94
C GLY A 363 -17.38 2.24 29.80
N ILE A 364 -16.07 2.44 29.85
CA ILE A 364 -15.33 3.27 28.88
C ILE A 364 -14.98 2.43 27.64
N ILE A 365 -15.27 2.99 26.48
CA ILE A 365 -14.87 2.50 25.16
C ILE A 365 -13.76 3.40 24.64
N ASN A 366 -12.53 2.89 24.58
CA ASN A 366 -11.35 3.72 24.26
C ASN A 366 -10.56 3.30 23.02
N HIS A 367 -10.94 2.20 22.36
CA HIS A 367 -10.30 1.68 21.16
C HIS A 367 -8.76 1.69 21.23
N LYS A 368 -8.21 1.16 22.34
CA LYS A 368 -6.75 1.08 22.57
C LYS A 368 -6.02 0.20 21.56
N GLU A 369 -6.74 -0.59 20.77
CA GLU A 369 -6.26 -1.32 19.60
C GLU A 369 -5.80 -0.40 18.45
N TRP A 370 -6.13 0.90 18.48
CA TRP A 370 -5.59 1.87 17.53
C TRP A 370 -4.18 2.31 17.92
N THR A 371 -3.23 2.19 16.99
CA THR A 371 -1.85 2.70 17.12
C THR A 371 -1.50 3.66 15.99
N GLN A 372 -0.57 4.59 16.20
CA GLN A 372 -0.08 5.45 15.10
C GLN A 372 0.64 4.65 14.00
N ALA A 373 1.24 3.52 14.35
CA ALA A 373 1.97 2.68 13.42
C ALA A 373 1.07 1.88 12.47
N ASN A 374 -0.06 1.35 12.97
CA ASN A 374 -0.86 0.38 12.22
C ASN A 374 -2.38 0.53 12.35
N GLY A 375 -2.88 1.52 13.10
CA GLY A 375 -4.30 1.73 13.35
C GLY A 375 -5.13 1.84 12.06
N HIS A 376 -4.62 2.51 11.03
CA HIS A 376 -5.27 2.66 9.72
C HIS A 376 -5.39 1.36 8.92
N ASN A 377 -4.52 0.38 9.17
CA ASN A 377 -4.65 -0.97 8.62
C ASN A 377 -5.60 -1.80 9.47
N ASN A 378 -5.45 -1.75 10.80
CA ASN A 378 -6.31 -2.45 11.74
C ASN A 378 -7.78 -1.97 11.65
N LEU A 379 -8.01 -0.73 11.20
CA LEU A 379 -9.34 -0.17 10.95
C LEU A 379 -10.16 -1.02 9.98
N LEU A 380 -9.53 -1.62 8.97
CA LEU A 380 -10.21 -2.50 8.01
C LEU A 380 -10.67 -3.81 8.68
N ARG A 381 -10.05 -4.22 9.80
CA ARG A 381 -10.45 -5.42 10.56
C ARG A 381 -11.56 -5.11 11.56
N VAL A 382 -11.54 -3.95 12.21
CA VAL A 382 -12.50 -3.58 13.26
C VAL A 382 -13.73 -2.83 12.72
N ASN A 383 -14.79 -2.72 13.52
CA ASN A 383 -16.10 -2.20 13.10
C ASN A 383 -16.31 -0.69 13.34
N GLY A 384 -15.33 0.01 13.90
CA GLY A 384 -15.42 1.45 14.16
C GLY A 384 -14.16 2.01 14.79
N MET A 385 -14.05 3.34 14.84
CA MET A 385 -12.88 4.04 15.37
C MET A 385 -13.15 4.70 16.75
N GLY A 386 -14.37 4.62 17.28
CA GLY A 386 -14.79 5.31 18.51
C GLY A 386 -15.33 6.71 18.26
N ALA A 387 -15.83 7.37 19.29
CA ALA A 387 -16.47 8.69 19.25
C ALA A 387 -16.09 9.54 20.49
N PRO A 388 -16.27 10.87 20.47
CA PRO A 388 -16.74 11.66 19.35
C PRO A 388 -15.64 11.82 18.30
N ARG A 389 -16.04 12.08 17.06
CA ARG A 389 -15.10 12.38 15.96
C ARG A 389 -15.08 13.87 15.72
N ALA A 390 -13.91 14.38 15.37
CA ALA A 390 -13.73 15.74 14.95
C ALA A 390 -12.83 15.80 13.73
N PHE A 391 -13.04 16.79 12.87
CA PHE A 391 -12.43 16.89 11.56
C PHE A 391 -11.92 18.31 11.31
N ASP A 392 -10.85 18.41 10.52
CA ASP A 392 -10.51 19.67 9.87
C ASP A 392 -11.41 19.89 8.64
N ALA A 393 -12.09 21.03 8.60
CA ALA A 393 -13.06 21.40 7.56
C ALA A 393 -12.46 21.33 6.14
N SER A 394 -11.18 21.72 5.98
CA SER A 394 -10.50 21.70 4.68
C SER A 394 -10.30 20.29 4.13
N VAL A 395 -10.25 19.29 5.01
CA VAL A 395 -10.14 17.88 4.62
C VAL A 395 -11.51 17.28 4.42
N ILE A 396 -12.41 17.44 5.39
CA ILE A 396 -13.71 16.77 5.36
C ILE A 396 -14.61 17.27 4.24
N ARG A 397 -14.54 18.56 3.86
CA ARG A 397 -15.27 19.10 2.70
C ARG A 397 -14.81 18.52 1.37
N ARG A 398 -13.58 18.02 1.25
CA ARG A 398 -13.13 17.34 0.02
C ARG A 398 -13.56 15.87 -0.03
N ILE A 399 -13.84 15.29 1.14
CA ILE A 399 -14.19 13.88 1.27
C ILE A 399 -15.71 13.70 1.21
N GLY A 400 -16.45 14.53 1.95
CA GLY A 400 -17.89 14.38 2.15
C GLY A 400 -18.26 13.12 2.93
N PHE A 401 -19.49 13.08 3.44
CA PHE A 401 -20.07 11.88 4.02
C PHE A 401 -20.96 11.18 2.99
N PRO A 402 -20.95 9.84 2.90
CA PRO A 402 -21.96 9.14 2.11
C PRO A 402 -23.35 9.36 2.73
N ASN A 403 -24.38 9.55 1.90
CA ASN A 403 -25.75 9.78 2.37
C ASN A 403 -26.41 8.48 2.87
N VAL A 404 -25.97 8.00 4.04
CA VAL A 404 -26.50 6.83 4.74
C VAL A 404 -26.67 7.15 6.22
N SER A 405 -27.40 6.30 6.94
CA SER A 405 -27.60 6.41 8.40
C SER A 405 -26.83 5.35 9.19
N TYR A 406 -25.94 4.61 8.53
CA TYR A 406 -25.04 3.66 9.18
C TYR A 406 -23.75 3.54 8.38
N GLY A 407 -22.60 3.71 9.06
CA GLY A 407 -21.27 3.51 8.47
C GLY A 407 -20.75 4.72 7.68
N GLU A 408 -21.45 5.85 7.68
CA GLU A 408 -20.99 7.11 7.10
C GLU A 408 -19.70 7.61 7.77
N ASP A 409 -19.64 7.51 9.09
CA ASP A 409 -18.48 7.81 9.91
C ASP A 409 -17.28 6.91 9.58
N TYR A 410 -17.55 5.62 9.38
CA TYR A 410 -16.55 4.61 9.06
C TYR A 410 -15.99 4.82 7.65
N ALA A 411 -16.83 5.16 6.67
CA ALA A 411 -16.41 5.51 5.32
C ALA A 411 -15.44 6.72 5.33
N VAL A 412 -15.79 7.77 6.07
CA VAL A 412 -14.92 8.94 6.24
C VAL A 412 -13.62 8.57 6.94
N ALA A 413 -13.68 7.77 8.01
CA ALA A 413 -12.49 7.34 8.74
C ALA A 413 -11.52 6.56 7.83
N LEU A 414 -12.02 5.61 7.02
CA LEU A 414 -11.20 4.90 6.03
C LEU A 414 -10.54 5.87 5.06
N ARG A 415 -11.31 6.82 4.51
CA ARG A 415 -10.81 7.78 3.51
C ARG A 415 -9.77 8.75 4.08
N VAL A 416 -9.98 9.27 5.29
CA VAL A 416 -9.04 10.18 5.96
C VAL A 416 -7.75 9.44 6.30
N THR A 417 -7.86 8.26 6.92
CA THR A 417 -6.72 7.48 7.42
C THR A 417 -5.88 6.83 6.32
N ARG A 418 -6.35 6.83 5.07
CA ARG A 418 -5.53 6.47 3.90
C ARG A 418 -4.35 7.42 3.71
N GLU A 419 -4.57 8.70 3.98
CA GLU A 419 -3.59 9.76 3.68
C GLU A 419 -3.04 10.43 4.94
N TYR A 420 -3.92 10.81 5.87
CA TYR A 420 -3.60 11.72 6.95
C TYR A 420 -3.41 11.00 8.28
N LYS A 421 -2.62 11.62 9.14
CA LYS A 421 -2.54 11.23 10.55
C LYS A 421 -3.81 11.60 11.30
N VAL A 422 -4.10 10.79 12.32
CA VAL A 422 -5.27 10.92 13.19
C VAL A 422 -4.82 11.02 14.65
N GLY A 423 -5.39 11.98 15.36
CA GLY A 423 -5.19 12.12 16.80
C GLY A 423 -6.14 11.25 17.60
N ARG A 424 -5.69 10.76 18.75
CA ARG A 424 -6.48 9.94 19.67
C ARG A 424 -6.55 10.60 21.04
N ILE A 425 -7.74 10.57 21.64
CA ILE A 425 -7.94 10.95 23.05
C ILE A 425 -8.58 9.74 23.76
N TYR A 426 -7.84 9.18 24.72
CA TYR A 426 -8.26 7.95 25.42
C TYR A 426 -9.12 8.21 26.65
N ASP A 427 -9.22 9.48 27.07
CA ASP A 427 -10.15 9.93 28.11
C ASP A 427 -11.58 9.93 27.57
N SER A 428 -12.55 9.69 28.46
CA SER A 428 -13.96 9.79 28.10
C SER A 428 -14.33 11.23 27.81
N LEU A 429 -14.66 11.53 26.55
CA LEU A 429 -15.03 12.86 26.06
C LEU A 429 -16.54 13.04 25.95
N TYR A 430 -17.31 11.95 25.83
CA TYR A 430 -18.76 12.02 25.81
C TYR A 430 -19.41 10.80 26.49
N LEU A 431 -20.64 10.98 26.95
CA LEU A 431 -21.48 9.98 27.59
C LEU A 431 -22.46 9.43 26.55
N CYS A 432 -22.27 8.17 26.15
CA CYS A 432 -23.14 7.47 25.22
C CYS A 432 -24.31 6.86 25.96
N ARG A 433 -25.50 7.43 25.78
CA ARG A 433 -26.72 7.04 26.48
C ARG A 433 -27.38 5.85 25.80
N ARG A 434 -27.65 4.79 26.58
CA ARG A 434 -28.39 3.61 26.12
C ARG A 434 -29.74 3.51 26.83
N TRP A 435 -30.78 3.23 26.04
CA TRP A 435 -32.12 2.93 26.52
C TRP A 435 -32.80 1.84 25.67
N LYS A 436 -33.97 1.38 26.15
CA LYS A 436 -34.72 0.21 25.64
C LYS A 436 -34.99 0.24 24.12
N ASN A 437 -34.96 1.43 23.50
CA ASN A 437 -35.25 1.67 22.08
C ASN A 437 -34.06 2.22 21.26
N ASN A 438 -32.86 2.43 21.83
CA ASN A 438 -31.67 2.95 21.12
C ASN A 438 -30.43 2.06 21.30
N THR A 439 -30.65 0.74 21.34
CA THR A 439 -29.54 -0.23 21.47
C THR A 439 -29.50 -1.09 20.21
N ASP A 440 -28.36 -1.08 19.50
CA ASP A 440 -28.10 -1.89 18.30
C ASP A 440 -28.26 -3.40 18.55
N ALA A 441 -28.25 -3.81 19.82
CA ALA A 441 -28.47 -5.18 20.28
C ALA A 441 -29.88 -5.74 19.98
N ARG A 442 -30.78 -4.96 19.37
CA ARG A 442 -32.14 -5.36 18.96
C ARG A 442 -32.40 -5.22 17.45
N LEU A 443 -31.37 -4.97 16.64
CA LEU A 443 -31.54 -4.96 15.20
C LEU A 443 -32.04 -6.33 14.72
N SER A 444 -32.99 -6.33 13.77
CA SER A 444 -33.32 -7.56 13.06
C SER A 444 -32.06 -8.10 12.41
N MET A 445 -32.01 -9.41 12.23
CA MET A 445 -30.86 -10.06 11.62
C MET A 445 -30.58 -9.55 10.22
N GLU A 446 -31.64 -9.34 9.43
CA GLU A 446 -31.58 -8.69 8.11
C GLU A 446 -30.89 -7.32 8.18
N LYS A 447 -31.25 -6.49 9.17
CA LYS A 447 -30.66 -5.17 9.32
C LYS A 447 -29.19 -5.25 9.75
N LYS A 448 -28.84 -6.20 10.61
CA LYS A 448 -27.44 -6.46 10.98
C LYS A 448 -26.63 -6.92 9.77
N ASN A 449 -27.17 -7.86 8.99
CA ASN A 449 -26.55 -8.36 7.76
C ASN A 449 -26.35 -7.24 6.74
N ALA A 450 -27.37 -6.41 6.49
CA ALA A 450 -27.28 -5.26 5.61
C ALA A 450 -26.18 -4.27 6.06
N ASN A 451 -26.10 -4.00 7.37
CA ASN A 451 -25.08 -3.13 7.96
C ASN A 451 -23.65 -3.70 7.81
N ASP A 452 -23.47 -4.99 8.11
CA ASP A 452 -22.18 -5.67 8.00
C ASP A 452 -21.73 -5.79 6.52
N PHE A 453 -22.66 -6.13 5.62
CA PHE A 453 -22.41 -6.20 4.19
C PHE A 453 -22.01 -4.83 3.62
N TYR A 454 -22.68 -3.75 4.04
CA TYR A 454 -22.31 -2.40 3.63
C TYR A 454 -20.92 -1.99 4.13
N LYS A 455 -20.58 -2.27 5.39
CA LYS A 455 -19.21 -2.00 5.90
C LYS A 455 -18.15 -2.84 5.19
N ASP A 456 -18.44 -4.09 4.86
CA ASP A 456 -17.57 -4.91 4.02
C ASP A 456 -17.41 -4.34 2.61
N LYS A 457 -18.46 -3.73 2.04
CA LYS A 457 -18.39 -3.03 0.76
C LYS A 457 -17.50 -1.79 0.83
N LEU A 458 -17.59 -1.02 1.93
CA LEU A 458 -16.70 0.10 2.19
C LEU A 458 -15.23 -0.36 2.29
N ARG A 459 -14.96 -1.44 3.03
CA ARG A 459 -13.63 -2.06 3.12
C ARG A 459 -13.14 -2.57 1.78
N THR A 460 -14.00 -3.20 0.99
CA THR A 460 -13.69 -3.70 -0.36
C THR A 460 -13.26 -2.55 -1.26
N THR A 461 -14.02 -1.46 -1.24
CA THR A 461 -13.72 -0.25 -2.01
C THR A 461 -12.41 0.36 -1.56
N GLU A 462 -12.16 0.48 -0.26
CA GLU A 462 -10.91 1.02 0.28
C GLU A 462 -9.70 0.11 -0.02
N ILE A 463 -9.83 -1.22 0.09
CA ILE A 463 -8.79 -2.17 -0.31
C ILE A 463 -8.48 -2.01 -1.80
N GLY A 464 -9.51 -1.90 -2.64
CA GLY A 464 -9.36 -1.59 -4.07
C GLY A 464 -8.59 -0.28 -4.27
N ALA A 465 -9.01 0.78 -3.59
CA ALA A 465 -8.37 2.09 -3.66
C ALA A 465 -6.93 2.08 -3.13
N ARG A 466 -6.56 1.25 -2.14
CA ARG A 466 -5.16 1.12 -1.65
C ARG A 466 -4.28 0.37 -2.63
N ARG A 467 -4.79 -0.72 -3.21
CA ARG A 467 -4.13 -1.48 -4.28
C ARG A 467 -3.94 -0.63 -5.52
N SER A 468 -4.96 0.17 -5.82
CA SER A 468 -4.92 1.19 -6.84
C SER A 468 -4.01 2.32 -6.41
N ALA A 469 -3.94 2.80 -5.17
CA ALA A 469 -3.04 3.89 -4.75
C ALA A 469 -1.54 3.52 -4.82
N GLY A 470 -1.22 2.21 -4.78
CA GLY A 470 0.10 1.71 -5.18
C GLY A 470 0.39 1.91 -6.68
N LYS A 471 -0.65 2.06 -7.49
CA LYS A 471 -0.73 2.28 -8.96
C LYS A 471 -1.33 3.64 -9.38
N GLU A 472 -1.88 4.44 -8.47
CA GLU A 472 -2.45 5.76 -8.74
C GLU A 472 -1.26 6.69 -8.80
N GLU A 473 -1.27 7.43 -9.88
CA GLU A 473 -0.30 8.43 -10.18
C GLU A 473 -0.06 9.32 -8.96
N PRO A 474 1.21 9.56 -8.62
CA PRO A 474 1.58 10.61 -7.69
C PRO A 474 0.82 11.86 -8.10
N PHE A 475 0.18 12.53 -7.15
CA PHE A 475 -0.42 13.83 -7.38
C PHE A 475 0.71 14.78 -7.79
N PHE A 476 1.00 14.79 -9.09
CA PHE A 476 1.95 15.70 -9.69
C PHE A 476 1.27 17.03 -9.80
N ASN A 477 1.98 18.07 -9.38
CA ASN A 477 1.63 19.40 -9.82
C ASN A 477 1.79 19.42 -11.36
N LYS A 478 0.70 19.59 -12.11
CA LYS A 478 0.72 19.62 -13.58
C LYS A 478 1.65 20.70 -14.13
N GLU A 479 2.03 21.69 -13.33
CA GLU A 479 2.93 22.77 -13.71
C GLU A 479 4.34 22.31 -14.16
N GLY A 480 4.83 21.16 -13.64
CA GLY A 480 6.16 20.61 -13.97
C GLY A 480 6.18 19.64 -15.16
N ILE A 481 5.03 19.31 -15.75
CA ILE A 481 4.91 18.34 -16.85
C ILE A 481 4.88 19.08 -18.18
N PHE A 482 5.82 18.77 -19.06
CA PHE A 482 5.86 19.27 -20.43
C PHE A 482 4.96 18.47 -21.37
N ALA A 483 4.99 17.14 -21.25
CA ALA A 483 4.17 16.21 -22.04
C ALA A 483 4.05 14.87 -21.30
N GLU A 484 3.11 14.03 -21.73
CA GLU A 484 2.95 12.66 -21.24
C GLU A 484 3.24 11.67 -22.38
N PHE A 485 3.87 10.55 -22.05
CA PHE A 485 4.13 9.46 -22.99
C PHE A 485 3.68 8.13 -22.36
N ASP A 486 2.59 7.57 -22.88
CA ASP A 486 1.97 6.33 -22.42
C ASP A 486 2.36 5.09 -23.27
N GLY A 487 3.03 5.31 -24.41
CA GLY A 487 3.35 4.30 -25.41
C GLY A 487 2.26 4.08 -26.46
N GLY A 488 1.28 4.97 -26.57
CA GLY A 488 0.18 4.95 -27.56
C GLY A 488 0.54 5.55 -28.93
N LYS A 489 -0.49 5.82 -29.75
CA LYS A 489 -0.37 6.31 -31.15
C LYS A 489 0.05 7.80 -31.30
N GLY A 490 0.70 8.36 -30.29
CA GLY A 490 1.15 9.76 -30.28
C GLY A 490 2.49 10.01 -30.97
N LEU A 491 3.11 11.15 -30.67
CA LEU A 491 4.49 11.45 -31.06
C LEU A 491 5.45 10.40 -30.47
N SER A 492 6.50 10.06 -31.22
CA SER A 492 7.56 9.18 -30.70
C SER A 492 8.26 9.84 -29.50
N LEU A 493 8.75 9.02 -28.58
CA LEU A 493 9.44 9.52 -27.40
C LEU A 493 10.66 10.39 -27.76
N ALA A 494 11.38 10.02 -28.82
CA ALA A 494 12.52 10.78 -29.32
C ALA A 494 12.13 12.21 -29.76
N LEU A 495 11.01 12.35 -30.48
CA LEU A 495 10.49 13.67 -30.90
C LEU A 495 10.00 14.51 -29.72
N LEU A 496 9.36 13.87 -28.73
CA LEU A 496 8.98 14.56 -27.49
C LEU A 496 10.21 15.06 -26.73
N CYS A 497 11.25 14.23 -26.62
CA CYS A 497 12.51 14.59 -25.97
C CYS A 497 13.21 15.75 -26.70
N GLN A 498 13.20 15.76 -28.04
CA GLN A 498 13.71 16.87 -28.82
C GLN A 498 12.93 18.17 -28.54
N SER A 499 11.60 18.10 -28.57
CA SER A 499 10.72 19.23 -28.25
C SER A 499 10.93 19.75 -26.81
N LEU A 500 11.11 18.84 -25.86
CA LEU A 500 11.44 19.17 -24.47
C LEU A 500 12.77 19.92 -24.39
N TYR A 501 13.81 19.40 -25.05
CA TYR A 501 15.14 19.98 -25.05
C TYR A 501 15.14 21.40 -25.61
N ASP A 502 14.50 21.61 -26.76
CA ASP A 502 14.43 22.93 -27.40
C ASP A 502 13.64 23.93 -26.55
N SER A 503 12.53 23.48 -25.96
CA SER A 503 11.73 24.29 -25.02
C SER A 503 12.50 24.66 -23.75
N GLN A 504 13.18 23.69 -23.13
CA GLN A 504 13.93 23.91 -21.90
C GLN A 504 15.18 24.76 -22.16
N LYS A 505 15.86 24.61 -23.29
CA LYS A 505 16.99 25.47 -23.67
C LYS A 505 16.58 26.94 -23.81
N LYS A 506 15.33 27.20 -24.23
CA LYS A 506 14.77 28.57 -24.31
C LYS A 506 14.32 29.12 -22.96
N ASN A 507 13.70 28.28 -22.13
CA ASN A 507 12.95 28.73 -20.95
C ASN A 507 13.62 28.46 -19.60
N TRP A 508 14.68 27.64 -19.57
CA TRP A 508 15.43 27.31 -18.35
C TRP A 508 16.88 27.83 -18.48
N PRO A 509 17.21 29.00 -17.89
CA PRO A 509 18.52 29.65 -18.06
C PRO A 509 19.70 28.73 -17.74
N ARG A 510 19.58 27.93 -16.68
CA ARG A 510 20.63 26.99 -16.28
C ARG A 510 20.95 25.95 -17.36
N LEU A 511 19.96 25.45 -18.10
CA LEU A 511 20.23 24.56 -19.23
C LEU A 511 20.81 25.31 -20.42
N ALA A 512 20.34 26.53 -20.68
CA ALA A 512 20.91 27.37 -21.74
C ALA A 512 22.41 27.61 -21.51
N ASP A 513 22.82 27.90 -20.27
CA ASP A 513 24.21 28.06 -19.85
C ASP A 513 24.99 26.75 -20.05
N ALA A 514 24.44 25.64 -19.54
CA ALA A 514 25.06 24.32 -19.70
C ALA A 514 25.24 23.89 -21.17
N CYS A 515 24.32 24.28 -22.05
CA CYS A 515 24.44 24.07 -23.49
C CYS A 515 25.56 24.92 -24.12
N ARG A 516 25.76 26.16 -23.66
CA ARG A 516 26.86 27.02 -24.13
C ARG A 516 28.20 26.47 -23.66
N ASP A 517 28.30 26.09 -22.40
CA ASP A 517 29.50 25.46 -21.84
C ASP A 517 29.83 24.16 -22.59
N LEU A 518 28.82 23.33 -22.88
CA LEU A 518 28.99 22.10 -23.64
C LEU A 518 29.54 22.36 -25.06
N ASN A 519 29.13 23.44 -25.72
CA ASN A 519 29.66 23.79 -27.04
C ASN A 519 31.13 24.25 -26.99
N ALA A 520 31.62 24.68 -25.83
CA ALA A 520 32.98 25.13 -25.62
C ALA A 520 33.93 24.02 -25.11
N VAL A 521 33.44 22.78 -24.92
CA VAL A 521 34.28 21.68 -24.41
C VAL A 521 35.32 21.22 -25.43
N ASN A 522 36.50 20.86 -24.92
CA ASN A 522 37.58 20.31 -25.73
C ASN A 522 37.51 18.78 -25.71
N ASN A 523 37.50 18.16 -26.90
CA ASN A 523 37.53 16.71 -27.07
C ASN A 523 38.82 16.28 -27.76
N ARG A 524 39.52 15.29 -27.22
CA ARG A 524 40.69 14.66 -27.85
C ARG A 524 40.43 13.17 -28.04
N LYS A 525 40.74 12.66 -29.23
CA LYS A 525 40.67 11.23 -29.51
C LYS A 525 42.00 10.56 -29.14
N LEU A 526 41.92 9.48 -28.40
CA LEU A 526 43.05 8.62 -28.04
C LEU A 526 42.95 7.33 -28.87
N SER A 527 44.02 6.99 -29.57
CA SER A 527 44.06 5.83 -30.48
C SER A 527 45.02 4.76 -29.94
N GLY A 528 44.53 3.53 -29.83
CA GLY A 528 45.31 2.34 -29.46
C GLY A 528 44.57 1.07 -29.85
N LYS A 529 44.53 0.04 -29.00
CA LYS A 529 43.80 -1.23 -29.26
C LYS A 529 42.30 -1.01 -29.48
N TYR A 530 41.73 0.00 -28.83
CA TYR A 530 40.36 0.48 -29.01
C TYR A 530 40.33 2.00 -28.98
N LYS A 531 39.21 2.59 -29.42
CA LYS A 531 39.06 4.05 -29.46
C LYS A 531 38.56 4.54 -28.11
N ALA A 532 39.25 5.54 -27.55
CA ALA A 532 38.77 6.31 -26.42
C ALA A 532 38.73 7.80 -26.79
N TYR A 533 37.81 8.54 -26.19
CA TYR A 533 37.72 9.99 -26.30
C TYR A 533 37.84 10.56 -24.90
N LEU A 534 38.60 11.64 -24.79
CA LEU A 534 38.76 12.40 -23.57
C LEU A 534 38.09 13.77 -23.76
N GLN A 535 37.20 14.13 -22.85
CA GLN A 535 36.52 15.42 -22.84
C GLN A 535 36.93 16.23 -21.61
N TYR A 536 37.35 17.48 -21.82
CA TYR A 536 37.46 18.48 -20.77
C TYR A 536 36.12 19.20 -20.61
N ASN A 537 35.46 19.02 -19.47
CA ASN A 537 34.18 19.64 -19.17
C ASN A 537 34.12 20.08 -17.70
N SER A 538 34.45 21.33 -17.43
CA SER A 538 34.53 21.91 -16.08
C SER A 538 33.20 21.86 -15.32
N ALA A 539 32.07 21.98 -16.02
CA ALA A 539 30.71 21.90 -15.42
C ALA A 539 30.44 20.55 -14.74
N ARG A 540 31.23 19.51 -15.03
CA ARG A 540 31.11 18.18 -14.42
C ARG A 540 31.80 18.05 -13.06
N ALA A 541 32.47 19.09 -12.56
CA ALA A 541 33.16 19.05 -11.26
C ALA A 541 32.25 18.59 -10.11
N ILE A 542 31.04 19.13 -10.03
CA ILE A 542 30.06 18.79 -8.98
C ILE A 542 29.61 17.33 -9.09
N SER A 543 29.26 16.87 -10.30
CA SER A 543 28.78 15.50 -10.51
C SER A 543 29.88 14.47 -10.30
N SER A 544 31.11 14.74 -10.77
CA SER A 544 32.25 13.85 -10.61
C SER A 544 32.72 13.81 -9.15
N GLY A 545 32.61 14.94 -8.44
CA GLY A 545 33.01 15.13 -7.06
C GLY A 545 31.97 14.76 -5.99
N ALA A 546 30.75 14.43 -6.38
CA ALA A 546 29.65 14.22 -5.44
C ALA A 546 30.02 13.20 -4.35
N ALA A 547 29.77 13.59 -3.09
CA ALA A 547 29.86 12.70 -1.96
C ALA A 547 28.69 11.71 -2.00
N VAL A 548 29.02 10.42 -1.98
CA VAL A 548 28.07 9.30 -2.12
C VAL A 548 28.15 8.35 -0.93
N ASP A 549 28.82 8.77 0.15
CA ASP A 549 28.80 8.04 1.41
C ASP A 549 27.43 8.19 2.10
N ALA A 550 27.10 7.21 2.94
CA ALA A 550 25.79 7.13 3.56
C ALA A 550 25.47 8.31 4.49
N GLU A 551 26.48 8.98 5.05
CA GLU A 551 26.30 10.11 5.94
C GLU A 551 25.95 11.38 5.17
N SER A 552 26.70 11.69 4.10
CA SER A 552 26.41 12.80 3.18
C SER A 552 25.03 12.67 2.53
N ILE A 553 24.63 11.44 2.14
CA ILE A 553 23.32 11.17 1.56
C ILE A 553 22.20 11.44 2.57
N LYS A 554 22.35 11.00 3.83
CA LYS A 554 21.34 11.23 4.88
C LYS A 554 21.16 12.73 5.20
N LYS A 555 22.22 13.53 5.04
CA LYS A 555 22.21 14.96 5.37
C LYS A 555 21.66 15.85 4.25
N ARG A 556 21.65 15.39 3.00
CA ARG A 556 21.17 16.18 1.86
C ARG A 556 19.72 15.86 1.49
N HIS A 557 18.98 16.86 1.02
CA HIS A 557 17.73 16.60 0.31
C HIS A 557 18.04 15.96 -1.05
N CYS A 558 17.29 14.92 -1.44
CA CYS A 558 17.48 14.27 -2.73
C CYS A 558 17.03 15.21 -3.86
N PHE A 559 17.98 15.67 -4.67
CA PHE A 559 17.76 16.61 -5.77
C PHE A 559 16.99 15.99 -6.97
N LEU A 560 16.68 14.70 -6.90
CA LEU A 560 15.84 14.00 -7.90
C LEU A 560 14.38 13.85 -7.43
N CYS A 561 14.06 14.12 -6.16
CA CYS A 561 12.68 14.15 -5.69
C CYS A 561 11.92 15.31 -6.31
N HIS A 562 10.65 15.09 -6.65
CA HIS A 562 9.80 16.07 -7.33
C HIS A 562 9.79 17.44 -6.63
N GLU A 563 9.71 17.46 -5.30
CA GLU A 563 9.73 18.70 -4.51
C GLU A 563 11.06 19.48 -4.56
N ASN A 564 12.16 18.86 -5.01
CA ASN A 564 13.49 19.44 -5.08
C ASN A 564 13.96 19.68 -6.53
N ILE A 565 13.17 19.30 -7.53
CA ILE A 565 13.43 19.64 -8.94
C ILE A 565 13.16 21.14 -9.11
N PRO A 566 14.04 21.91 -9.76
CA PRO A 566 13.81 23.32 -10.06
C PRO A 566 12.47 23.54 -10.77
N VAL A 567 11.72 24.56 -10.37
CA VAL A 567 10.36 24.82 -10.88
C VAL A 567 10.36 25.07 -12.39
N GLU A 568 11.44 25.64 -12.92
CA GLU A 568 11.65 25.90 -14.35
C GLU A 568 11.96 24.63 -15.15
N GLN A 569 12.48 23.59 -14.48
CA GLN A 569 12.85 22.33 -15.09
C GLN A 569 11.62 21.45 -15.30
N LYS A 570 11.15 21.39 -16.54
CA LYS A 570 10.01 20.55 -16.93
C LYS A 570 10.47 19.19 -17.41
N GLY A 571 9.57 18.20 -17.37
CA GLY A 571 9.86 16.86 -17.86
C GLY A 571 8.72 16.19 -18.61
N ILE A 572 9.04 15.10 -19.31
CA ILE A 572 8.04 14.22 -19.93
C ILE A 572 7.67 13.15 -18.91
N LEU A 573 6.39 13.07 -18.58
CA LEU A 573 5.85 12.00 -17.74
C LEU A 573 5.82 10.71 -18.57
N TYR A 574 6.74 9.80 -18.30
CA TYR A 574 6.89 8.56 -19.03
C TYR A 574 6.19 7.41 -18.27
N ARG A 575 5.09 6.93 -18.87
CA ARG A 575 4.26 5.79 -18.42
C ARG A 575 3.95 5.85 -16.93
N ASN A 576 3.73 7.06 -16.41
CA ASN A 576 3.39 7.38 -15.02
C ASN A 576 4.36 6.81 -13.98
N LYS A 577 5.59 6.52 -14.39
CA LYS A 577 6.60 5.86 -13.57
C LYS A 577 7.91 6.64 -13.51
N TYR A 578 8.27 7.32 -14.60
CA TYR A 578 9.49 8.13 -14.67
C TYR A 578 9.19 9.53 -15.17
N LEU A 579 10.05 10.46 -14.82
CA LEU A 579 10.11 11.80 -15.40
C LEU A 579 11.39 11.92 -16.22
N ILE A 580 11.27 12.22 -17.50
CA ILE A 580 12.42 12.45 -18.39
C ILE A 580 12.73 13.95 -18.36
N LEU A 581 13.92 14.29 -17.90
CA LEU A 581 14.39 15.66 -17.69
C LEU A 581 15.63 15.95 -18.54
N CYS A 582 15.80 17.18 -19.00
CA CYS A 582 17.09 17.59 -19.57
C CYS A 582 18.17 17.53 -18.47
N ASN A 583 19.32 16.91 -18.77
CA ASN A 583 20.41 16.82 -17.79
C ASN A 583 21.05 18.21 -17.59
N PRO A 584 21.13 18.74 -16.35
CA PRO A 584 21.70 20.06 -16.08
C PRO A 584 23.22 20.17 -16.29
N ALA A 585 23.92 19.04 -16.41
CA ALA A 585 25.36 18.97 -16.72
C ALA A 585 25.60 17.96 -17.85
N PRO A 586 25.13 18.28 -19.08
CA PRO A 586 25.12 17.36 -20.20
C PRO A 586 26.54 17.07 -20.70
N ILE A 587 26.75 15.83 -21.15
CA ILE A 587 27.99 15.37 -21.83
C ILE A 587 27.84 15.46 -23.36
N PHE A 588 26.59 15.34 -23.83
CA PHE A 588 26.21 15.36 -25.23
C PHE A 588 25.01 16.28 -25.39
N ILE A 589 24.82 16.82 -26.59
CA ILE A 589 23.54 17.45 -26.97
C ILE A 589 22.45 16.37 -26.85
N ASN A 590 21.25 16.76 -26.41
CA ASN A 590 20.15 15.81 -26.13
C ASN A 590 20.50 14.74 -25.08
N HIS A 591 21.16 15.13 -23.99
CA HIS A 591 21.38 14.26 -22.83
C HIS A 591 20.24 14.44 -21.82
N PHE A 592 19.54 13.35 -21.50
CA PHE A 592 18.45 13.35 -20.52
C PHE A 592 18.76 12.53 -19.27
N THR A 593 18.21 12.96 -18.13
CA THR A 593 18.14 12.19 -16.89
C THR A 593 16.71 11.65 -16.73
N ILE A 594 16.57 10.35 -16.56
CA ILE A 594 15.27 9.68 -16.45
C ILE A 594 15.09 9.26 -15.00
N VAL A 595 14.24 9.97 -14.26
CA VAL A 595 14.14 9.87 -12.81
C VAL A 595 12.90 9.08 -12.43
N ALA A 596 13.03 8.08 -11.54
CA ALA A 596 11.86 7.41 -10.99
C ALA A 596 11.04 8.40 -10.18
N ILE A 597 9.73 8.42 -10.37
CA ILE A 597 8.90 9.42 -9.68
C ILE A 597 8.91 9.19 -8.18
N LYS A 598 8.83 7.93 -7.77
CA LYS A 598 8.96 7.52 -6.37
C LYS A 598 10.44 7.51 -6.01
N HIS A 599 10.74 7.98 -4.80
CA HIS A 599 12.07 7.85 -4.20
C HIS A 599 12.33 6.37 -3.88
N GLU A 600 12.91 5.65 -4.83
CA GLU A 600 13.24 4.23 -4.75
C GLU A 600 14.77 4.05 -4.83
N PRO A 601 15.38 3.06 -4.17
CA PRO A 601 16.83 2.87 -4.25
C PRO A 601 17.35 2.63 -5.68
N GLN A 602 18.56 3.11 -5.99
CA GLN A 602 19.24 2.85 -7.28
C GLN A 602 19.61 1.36 -7.38
N LYS A 603 18.71 0.55 -7.94
CA LYS A 603 18.85 -0.91 -8.05
C LYS A 603 18.37 -1.40 -9.41
N ILE A 604 19.22 -2.09 -10.17
CA ILE A 604 18.86 -2.58 -11.50
C ILE A 604 17.89 -3.76 -11.41
N ALA A 605 18.01 -4.58 -10.38
CA ALA A 605 17.24 -5.82 -10.29
C ALA A 605 15.71 -5.58 -10.30
N SER A 606 15.23 -4.46 -9.75
CA SER A 606 13.81 -4.08 -9.77
C SER A 606 13.42 -3.21 -10.98
N SER A 607 14.39 -2.74 -11.77
CA SER A 607 14.18 -1.69 -12.78
C SER A 607 14.61 -2.08 -14.19
N LEU A 608 15.22 -3.27 -14.39
CA LEU A 608 15.70 -3.75 -15.68
C LEU A 608 14.64 -3.74 -16.78
N LEU A 609 13.42 -4.23 -16.51
CA LEU A 609 12.35 -4.23 -17.51
C LEU A 609 11.97 -2.80 -17.95
N SER A 610 12.08 -1.82 -17.05
CA SER A 610 11.87 -0.43 -17.41
C SER A 610 13.00 0.11 -18.27
N LEU A 611 14.25 -0.26 -17.99
CA LEU A 611 15.40 0.10 -18.82
C LEU A 611 15.28 -0.50 -20.24
N LEU A 612 14.84 -1.76 -20.37
CA LEU A 612 14.61 -2.40 -21.66
C LEU A 612 13.46 -1.74 -22.43
N GLN A 613 12.37 -1.36 -21.75
CA GLN A 613 11.24 -0.66 -22.36
C GLN A 613 11.62 0.76 -22.79
N LEU A 614 12.38 1.48 -21.97
CA LEU A 614 12.91 2.80 -22.33
C LEU A 614 13.79 2.72 -23.58
N ALA A 615 14.66 1.71 -23.67
CA ALA A 615 15.53 1.53 -24.84
C ALA A 615 14.75 1.25 -26.13
N ASP A 616 13.63 0.54 -26.05
CA ASP A 616 12.70 0.31 -27.17
C ASP A 616 11.98 1.61 -27.56
N ASP A 617 11.40 2.31 -26.59
CA ASP A 617 10.60 3.52 -26.82
C ASP A 617 11.45 4.72 -27.32
N PHE A 618 12.70 4.85 -26.86
CA PHE A 618 13.63 5.92 -27.29
C PHE A 618 14.17 5.76 -28.72
N SER A 619 13.82 4.68 -29.42
CA SER A 619 14.30 4.32 -30.75
C SER A 619 15.80 3.98 -30.84
N SER A 620 16.28 3.64 -32.03
CA SER A 620 17.69 3.28 -32.28
C SER A 620 18.69 4.44 -32.16
N GLU A 621 18.22 5.68 -31.96
CA GLU A 621 19.07 6.87 -31.88
C GLU A 621 19.72 7.07 -30.51
N TYR A 622 19.14 6.49 -29.47
CA TYR A 622 19.59 6.67 -28.08
C TYR A 622 20.08 5.37 -27.45
N ALA A 623 20.91 5.54 -26.43
CA ALA A 623 21.29 4.48 -25.50
C ALA A 623 20.85 4.87 -24.08
N ILE A 624 20.25 3.91 -23.37
CA ILE A 624 19.86 4.06 -21.97
C ILE A 624 20.97 3.53 -21.09
N LEU A 625 21.40 4.36 -20.15
CA LEU A 625 22.51 4.11 -19.27
C LEU A 625 22.02 3.90 -17.84
N TYR A 626 22.59 2.91 -17.17
CA TYR A 626 22.44 2.73 -15.73
C TYR A 626 23.82 2.70 -15.07
N ASN A 627 23.97 3.51 -14.03
CA ASN A 627 25.12 3.49 -13.15
C ASN A 627 24.70 2.88 -11.82
N GLY A 628 25.38 1.81 -11.38
CA GLY A 628 25.11 1.24 -10.06
C GLY A 628 25.39 2.24 -8.94
N PRO A 629 24.83 2.04 -7.74
CA PRO A 629 24.92 2.98 -6.62
C PRO A 629 26.37 3.29 -6.21
N ALA A 630 27.28 2.32 -6.36
CA ALA A 630 28.72 2.49 -6.13
C ALA A 630 29.54 2.53 -7.44
N CYS A 631 28.95 2.96 -8.55
CA CYS A 631 29.54 2.94 -9.90
C CYS A 631 29.14 4.18 -10.75
N GLY A 632 29.14 5.37 -10.13
CA GLY A 632 28.95 6.64 -10.85
C GLY A 632 27.50 7.15 -10.88
N ALA A 633 26.62 6.60 -10.05
CA ALA A 633 25.31 7.19 -9.80
C ALA A 633 25.47 8.49 -9.00
N SER A 634 24.82 9.58 -9.43
CA SER A 634 24.85 10.87 -8.71
C SER A 634 23.91 10.87 -7.48
N ALA A 635 22.89 10.02 -7.51
CA ALA A 635 21.95 9.77 -6.42
C ALA A 635 21.81 8.24 -6.22
N PRO A 636 22.67 7.61 -5.41
CA PRO A 636 22.60 6.16 -5.17
C PRO A 636 21.35 5.73 -4.37
N ASP A 637 20.67 6.69 -3.75
CA ASP A 637 19.45 6.51 -2.97
C ASP A 637 18.15 6.70 -3.79
N HIS A 638 18.24 7.18 -5.04
CA HIS A 638 17.08 7.45 -5.89
C HIS A 638 17.29 6.89 -7.31
N LEU A 639 16.41 5.99 -7.73
CA LEU A 639 16.42 5.32 -9.03
C LEU A 639 16.38 6.32 -10.19
N HIS A 640 17.42 6.28 -11.03
CA HIS A 640 17.49 7.06 -12.26
C HIS A 640 18.33 6.36 -13.33
N PHE A 641 17.99 6.65 -14.59
CA PHE A 641 18.76 6.32 -15.78
C PHE A 641 19.24 7.60 -16.48
N GLN A 642 20.08 7.45 -17.49
CA GLN A 642 20.40 8.52 -18.42
C GLN A 642 20.11 8.06 -19.85
N ALA A 643 19.62 8.96 -20.70
CA ALA A 643 19.53 8.73 -22.13
C ALA A 643 20.51 9.64 -22.85
N VAL A 644 21.34 9.05 -23.70
CA VAL A 644 22.33 9.78 -24.50
C VAL A 644 22.26 9.36 -25.97
N PRO A 645 22.62 10.25 -26.92
CA PRO A 645 22.70 9.86 -28.32
C PRO A 645 23.73 8.75 -28.52
N LYS A 646 23.30 7.69 -29.18
CA LYS A 646 24.13 6.52 -29.46
C LYS A 646 25.36 6.85 -30.31
N SER A 647 25.23 7.84 -31.20
CA SER A 647 26.32 8.34 -32.05
C SER A 647 27.52 8.88 -31.24
N GLY A 648 27.28 9.36 -30.01
CA GLY A 648 28.29 9.88 -29.10
C GLY A 648 29.07 8.81 -28.34
N LEU A 649 28.66 7.53 -28.40
CA LEU A 649 29.29 6.44 -27.67
C LEU A 649 30.13 5.55 -28.62
N PRO A 650 31.48 5.62 -28.56
CA PRO A 650 32.37 4.88 -29.46
C PRO A 650 32.17 3.36 -29.39
N PHE A 651 31.84 2.86 -28.20
CA PHE A 651 31.67 1.45 -27.88
C PHE A 651 30.72 0.69 -28.83
N PHE A 652 29.63 1.31 -29.30
CA PHE A 652 28.70 0.65 -30.22
C PHE A 652 29.34 0.28 -31.56
N ARG A 653 30.36 1.03 -32.00
CA ARG A 653 31.10 0.75 -33.24
C ARG A 653 32.01 -0.48 -33.08
N GLU A 654 32.31 -0.86 -31.84
CA GLU A 654 33.22 -1.95 -31.53
C GLU A 654 32.49 -3.31 -31.35
N PHE A 655 31.15 -3.34 -31.30
CA PHE A 655 30.37 -4.59 -31.12
C PHE A 655 30.71 -5.68 -32.13
N LYS A 656 31.09 -5.31 -33.35
CA LYS A 656 31.48 -6.27 -34.39
C LYS A 656 32.77 -7.05 -34.06
N LYS A 657 33.55 -6.59 -33.09
CA LYS A 657 34.80 -7.21 -32.65
C LYS A 657 34.61 -8.20 -31.48
N LEU A 658 33.37 -8.38 -31.03
CA LEU A 658 33.02 -9.29 -29.96
C LEU A 658 32.99 -10.74 -30.45
N SER A 659 33.64 -11.64 -29.70
CA SER A 659 33.53 -13.08 -29.92
C SER A 659 32.32 -13.63 -29.16
N THR A 660 31.51 -14.46 -29.82
CA THR A 660 30.40 -15.18 -29.18
C THR A 660 30.95 -16.20 -28.19
N VAL A 661 30.42 -16.20 -26.98
CA VAL A 661 30.82 -17.10 -25.89
C VAL A 661 29.77 -18.17 -25.63
N LYS A 662 28.49 -17.81 -25.79
CA LYS A 662 27.35 -18.71 -25.69
C LYS A 662 26.23 -18.17 -26.56
N GLU A 663 25.62 -19.02 -27.36
CA GLU A 663 24.39 -18.68 -28.08
C GLU A 663 23.38 -19.79 -27.86
N ASN A 664 22.20 -19.41 -27.38
CA ASN A 664 21.05 -20.31 -27.35
C ASN A 664 19.93 -19.70 -28.22
N SER A 665 18.80 -20.41 -28.34
CA SER A 665 17.67 -19.98 -29.18
C SER A 665 17.06 -18.62 -28.78
N TYR A 666 17.38 -18.08 -27.61
CA TYR A 666 16.77 -16.87 -27.06
C TYR A 666 17.74 -15.70 -26.88
N VAL A 667 18.99 -15.96 -26.48
CA VAL A 667 19.99 -14.96 -26.11
C VAL A 667 21.38 -15.36 -26.60
N ARG A 668 22.10 -14.38 -27.14
CA ARG A 668 23.52 -14.46 -27.45
C ARG A 668 24.33 -13.71 -26.39
N TYR A 669 25.37 -14.35 -25.88
CA TYR A 669 26.38 -13.78 -25.02
C TYR A 669 27.67 -13.60 -25.81
N SER A 670 28.20 -12.38 -25.79
CA SER A 670 29.45 -12.06 -26.46
C SER A 670 30.39 -11.32 -25.50
N ARG A 671 31.70 -11.53 -25.67
CA ARG A 671 32.73 -10.84 -24.87
C ARG A 671 33.90 -10.40 -25.76
N TRP A 672 34.71 -9.50 -25.23
CA TRP A 672 36.04 -9.26 -25.80
C TRP A 672 37.05 -10.26 -25.28
N GLU A 673 37.94 -10.72 -26.15
CA GLU A 673 39.08 -11.57 -25.78
C GLU A 673 40.25 -10.77 -25.18
N ILE A 674 40.48 -9.55 -25.65
CA ILE A 674 41.53 -8.65 -25.13
C ILE A 674 40.94 -7.25 -24.99
N PHE A 675 40.45 -6.91 -23.80
CA PHE A 675 39.88 -5.61 -23.51
C PHE A 675 40.10 -5.26 -22.04
N ASP A 676 40.60 -4.05 -21.77
CA ASP A 676 40.93 -3.61 -20.41
C ASP A 676 39.69 -3.34 -19.53
N ARG A 677 38.49 -3.72 -20.02
CA ARG A 677 37.21 -3.58 -19.33
C ARG A 677 36.50 -4.93 -19.30
N SER A 678 36.00 -5.34 -18.15
CA SER A 678 35.19 -6.57 -18.01
C SER A 678 33.76 -6.29 -18.46
N VAL A 679 33.44 -6.65 -19.69
CA VAL A 679 32.11 -6.43 -20.29
C VAL A 679 31.54 -7.71 -20.88
N ILE A 680 30.24 -7.92 -20.69
CA ILE A 680 29.45 -8.94 -21.38
C ILE A 680 28.35 -8.24 -22.17
N LEU A 681 28.22 -8.59 -23.45
CA LEU A 681 27.08 -8.18 -24.26
C LEU A 681 26.05 -9.31 -24.28
N LEU A 682 24.81 -9.00 -23.88
CA LEU A 682 23.67 -9.88 -24.05
C LEU A 682 22.78 -9.33 -25.16
N GLU A 683 22.45 -10.15 -26.14
CA GLU A 683 21.58 -9.77 -27.27
C GLU A 683 20.37 -10.69 -27.36
N ALA A 684 19.17 -10.13 -27.51
CA ALA A 684 17.94 -10.92 -27.63
C ALA A 684 16.85 -10.21 -28.44
N LYS A 685 15.96 -11.00 -29.04
CA LYS A 685 14.71 -10.52 -29.67
C LYS A 685 13.51 -10.48 -28.72
N ASN A 686 13.68 -10.91 -27.45
CA ASN A 686 12.62 -10.97 -26.46
C ASN A 686 13.10 -10.41 -25.11
N ALA A 687 12.50 -9.31 -24.66
CA ALA A 687 12.89 -8.61 -23.43
C ALA A 687 12.78 -9.48 -22.17
N LYS A 688 11.75 -10.34 -22.07
CA LYS A 688 11.58 -11.25 -20.92
C LYS A 688 12.72 -12.27 -20.85
N LYS A 689 13.07 -12.87 -21.98
CA LYS A 689 14.19 -13.82 -22.05
C LYS A 689 15.53 -13.16 -21.76
N LEU A 690 15.75 -11.95 -22.28
CA LEU A 690 16.93 -11.16 -21.93
C LEU A 690 17.01 -10.89 -20.42
N SER A 691 15.89 -10.52 -19.80
CA SER A 691 15.78 -10.27 -18.37
C SER A 691 16.10 -11.52 -17.54
N GLU A 692 15.53 -12.68 -17.88
CA GLU A 692 15.82 -13.96 -17.22
C GLU A 692 17.33 -14.27 -17.25
N GLN A 693 17.96 -14.08 -18.40
CA GLN A 693 19.39 -14.33 -18.60
C GLN A 693 20.28 -13.31 -17.87
N PHE A 694 19.89 -12.05 -17.82
CA PHE A 694 20.59 -11.04 -17.03
C PHE A 694 20.52 -11.33 -15.52
N PHE A 695 19.37 -11.78 -15.00
CA PHE A 695 19.25 -12.17 -13.59
C PHE A 695 20.12 -13.38 -13.26
N ASN A 696 20.24 -14.34 -14.19
CA ASN A 696 21.18 -15.44 -14.04
C ASN A 696 22.63 -14.92 -13.95
N LEU A 697 23.03 -14.01 -14.85
CA LEU A 697 24.34 -13.34 -14.79
C LEU A 697 24.58 -12.66 -13.43
N LEU A 698 23.61 -11.90 -12.92
CA LEU A 698 23.75 -11.27 -11.60
C LEU A 698 23.92 -12.30 -10.49
N THR A 699 23.12 -13.36 -10.49
CA THR A 699 23.17 -14.43 -9.48
C THR A 699 24.53 -15.14 -9.49
N VAL A 700 25.03 -15.46 -10.68
CA VAL A 700 26.35 -16.08 -10.85
C VAL A 700 27.45 -15.14 -10.37
N ALA A 701 27.39 -13.86 -10.74
CA ALA A 701 28.36 -12.86 -10.30
C ALA A 701 28.35 -12.69 -8.77
N GLN A 702 27.18 -12.59 -8.15
CA GLN A 702 27.03 -12.49 -6.69
C GLN A 702 27.66 -13.68 -5.96
N ARG A 703 27.38 -14.89 -6.46
CA ARG A 703 27.93 -16.13 -5.90
C ARG A 703 29.46 -16.19 -6.00
N ILE A 704 30.03 -15.83 -7.15
CA ILE A 704 31.48 -15.87 -7.37
C ILE A 704 32.19 -14.77 -6.58
N LEU A 705 31.60 -13.58 -6.52
CA LEU A 705 32.13 -12.45 -5.76
C LEU A 705 31.86 -12.56 -4.25
N LYS A 706 31.05 -13.54 -3.82
CA LYS A 706 30.63 -13.77 -2.43
C LYS A 706 29.98 -12.53 -1.80
N ILE A 707 29.08 -11.90 -2.55
CA ILE A 707 28.32 -10.71 -2.11
C ILE A 707 26.82 -11.01 -2.13
N ASN A 708 26.08 -10.35 -1.23
CA ASN A 708 24.62 -10.44 -1.17
C ASN A 708 23.91 -9.28 -1.90
N ASP A 709 24.62 -8.16 -2.06
CA ASP A 709 24.11 -6.96 -2.73
C ASP A 709 24.32 -7.01 -4.25
N GLU A 710 23.78 -6.01 -4.95
CA GLU A 710 24.01 -5.83 -6.38
C GLU A 710 25.52 -5.71 -6.66
N PRO A 711 26.09 -6.48 -7.60
CA PRO A 711 27.48 -6.31 -7.98
C PRO A 711 27.72 -4.90 -8.51
N LYS A 712 28.90 -4.36 -8.23
CA LYS A 712 29.32 -3.08 -8.82
C LYS A 712 29.29 -3.22 -10.35
N LEU A 713 28.46 -2.41 -11.01
CA LEU A 713 28.26 -2.51 -12.45
C LEU A 713 27.81 -1.20 -13.11
N ASN A 714 28.06 -1.10 -14.41
CA ASN A 714 27.43 -0.14 -15.32
C ASN A 714 26.73 -0.90 -16.44
N ILE A 715 25.62 -0.35 -16.94
CA ILE A 715 24.87 -0.94 -18.04
C ILE A 715 24.63 0.09 -19.12
N ILE A 716 24.74 -0.37 -20.35
CA ILE A 716 24.34 0.37 -21.54
C ILE A 716 23.37 -0.52 -22.31
N CYS A 717 22.19 0.01 -22.61
CA CYS A 717 21.17 -0.69 -23.37
C CYS A 717 20.73 0.12 -24.57
N ASP A 718 20.61 -0.54 -25.71
CA ASP A 718 19.95 0.02 -26.88
C ASP A 718 19.01 -1.02 -27.52
N TYR A 719 18.10 -0.52 -28.34
CA TYR A 719 17.24 -1.33 -29.18
C TYR A 719 17.46 -0.97 -30.64
N SER A 720 17.86 -1.93 -31.47
CA SER A 720 18.10 -1.71 -32.89
C SER A 720 17.86 -2.99 -33.68
N GLY A 721 17.25 -2.89 -34.86
CA GLY A 721 17.01 -4.06 -35.71
C GLY A 721 16.15 -5.13 -35.05
N LYS A 722 15.16 -4.71 -34.24
CA LYS A 722 14.27 -5.58 -33.44
C LYS A 722 15.01 -6.47 -32.42
N ARG A 723 16.15 -5.97 -31.90
CA ARG A 723 16.97 -6.65 -30.91
C ARG A 723 17.39 -5.68 -29.82
N TRP A 724 17.24 -6.12 -28.56
CA TRP A 724 17.88 -5.47 -27.42
C TRP A 724 19.33 -5.90 -27.35
N ARG A 725 20.21 -4.96 -27.04
CA ARG A 725 21.61 -5.23 -26.73
C ARG A 725 21.94 -4.59 -25.40
N LEU A 726 22.35 -5.42 -24.46
CA LEU A 726 22.59 -5.04 -23.08
C LEU A 726 24.06 -5.30 -22.75
N ALA A 727 24.87 -4.24 -22.76
CA ALA A 727 26.26 -4.31 -22.37
C ALA A 727 26.39 -4.09 -20.86
N VAL A 728 26.94 -5.07 -20.17
CA VAL A 728 27.09 -5.07 -18.71
C VAL A 728 28.58 -5.01 -18.38
N PHE A 729 29.02 -3.86 -17.88
CA PHE A 729 30.38 -3.67 -17.38
C PHE A 729 30.41 -4.05 -15.90
N LEU A 730 31.06 -5.16 -15.58
CA LEU A 730 31.26 -5.57 -14.19
C LEU A 730 32.50 -4.89 -13.62
N ARG A 731 32.37 -4.34 -12.42
CA ARG A 731 33.33 -3.44 -11.80
C ARG A 731 33.83 -4.02 -10.48
N GLN A 732 35.07 -3.69 -10.10
CA GLN A 732 35.60 -3.97 -8.76
C GLN A 732 35.60 -2.75 -7.84
N LYS A 733 35.89 -1.57 -8.41
CA LYS A 733 36.01 -0.29 -7.68
C LYS A 733 35.06 0.78 -8.23
N HIS A 734 34.61 1.66 -7.33
CA HIS A 734 33.82 2.84 -7.69
C HIS A 734 34.65 3.85 -8.48
N ARG A 735 35.82 4.22 -7.94
CA ARG A 735 36.78 5.19 -8.49
C ARG A 735 38.19 4.58 -8.48
N PRO A 736 39.07 4.94 -9.43
CA PRO A 736 40.48 4.51 -9.42
C PRO A 736 41.22 5.11 -8.22
N ASN A 737 42.35 4.54 -7.80
CA ASN A 737 43.11 5.07 -6.65
C ASN A 737 43.61 6.49 -6.92
N SER A 738 43.97 6.80 -8.17
CA SER A 738 44.41 8.13 -8.61
C SER A 738 43.37 9.23 -8.39
N TYR A 739 42.08 8.89 -8.23
CA TYR A 739 41.05 9.86 -7.85
C TYR A 739 41.26 10.45 -6.45
N PHE A 740 41.79 9.64 -5.55
CA PHE A 740 42.02 9.98 -4.14
C PHE A 740 43.44 10.46 -3.86
N ALA A 741 44.33 10.47 -4.85
CA ALA A 741 45.67 11.02 -4.71
C ALA A 741 45.64 12.54 -4.51
N GLU A 742 46.73 13.09 -3.97
CA GLU A 742 46.88 14.52 -3.69
C GLU A 742 47.83 15.20 -4.69
N GLY A 743 47.71 16.52 -4.81
CA GLY A 743 48.61 17.32 -5.65
C GLY A 743 48.58 16.93 -7.13
N LYS A 744 49.77 16.80 -7.74
CA LYS A 744 49.94 16.56 -9.19
C LYS A 744 49.58 15.14 -9.62
N ASP A 745 49.53 14.19 -8.68
CA ASP A 745 49.22 12.78 -8.97
C ASP A 745 47.70 12.51 -9.00
N ARG A 746 46.88 13.52 -8.65
CA ARG A 746 45.43 13.40 -8.63
C ARG A 746 44.84 13.38 -10.03
N ILE A 747 44.14 12.28 -10.37
CA ILE A 747 43.34 12.14 -11.59
C ILE A 747 41.86 12.14 -11.23
N PHE A 748 41.19 13.27 -11.42
CA PHE A 748 39.79 13.48 -11.02
C PHE A 748 38.79 12.89 -12.01
N ILE A 749 38.82 11.56 -12.14
CA ILE A 749 37.89 10.77 -12.98
C ILE A 749 37.12 9.79 -12.10
N SER A 750 35.79 9.80 -12.23
CA SER A 750 34.89 8.90 -11.53
C SER A 750 34.08 8.09 -12.56
N PRO A 751 34.60 6.96 -13.07
CA PRO A 751 34.04 6.31 -14.26
C PRO A 751 32.59 5.82 -14.06
N GLY A 752 31.67 6.35 -14.87
CA GLY A 752 30.31 5.83 -15.06
C GLY A 752 30.16 5.08 -16.39
N ALA A 753 28.93 4.80 -16.81
CA ALA A 753 28.65 4.04 -18.03
C ALA A 753 29.21 4.70 -19.30
N VAL A 754 29.16 6.04 -19.40
CA VAL A 754 29.72 6.79 -20.53
C VAL A 754 31.24 6.62 -20.61
N ASP A 755 31.93 6.76 -19.47
CA ASP A 755 33.37 6.55 -19.37
C ASP A 755 33.74 5.11 -19.73
N MET A 756 33.00 4.13 -19.20
CA MET A 756 33.19 2.70 -19.51
C MET A 756 32.88 2.37 -20.98
N ALA A 757 32.14 3.21 -21.70
CA ALA A 757 31.93 3.13 -23.15
C ALA A 757 33.02 3.84 -23.98
N GLY A 758 34.12 4.28 -23.36
CA GLY A 758 35.24 4.88 -24.08
C GLY A 758 35.09 6.38 -24.33
N PHE A 759 34.20 7.06 -23.61
CA PHE A 759 34.11 8.52 -23.63
C PHE A 759 34.34 9.05 -22.21
N VAL A 760 35.59 9.32 -21.88
CA VAL A 760 36.06 9.66 -20.54
C VAL A 760 35.96 11.17 -20.33
N ILE A 761 35.42 11.59 -19.18
CA ILE A 761 35.23 13.00 -18.86
C ILE A 761 36.09 13.40 -17.66
N THR A 762 36.81 14.51 -17.80
CA THR A 762 37.52 15.16 -16.69
C THR A 762 37.13 16.64 -16.59
N PRO A 763 36.86 17.17 -15.38
CA PRO A 763 36.60 18.59 -15.17
C PRO A 763 37.88 19.40 -14.93
N LEU A 764 39.06 18.77 -14.87
CA LEU A 764 40.34 19.44 -14.63
C LEU A 764 41.16 19.50 -15.92
N LEU A 765 41.61 20.71 -16.28
CA LEU A 765 42.37 20.95 -17.50
C LEU A 765 43.73 20.25 -17.46
N ASP A 766 44.39 20.23 -16.30
CA ASP A 766 45.68 19.55 -16.13
C ASP A 766 45.55 18.05 -16.39
N ASN A 767 44.51 17.41 -15.85
CA ASN A 767 44.24 16.00 -16.14
C ASN A 767 43.93 15.79 -17.63
N TYR A 768 43.17 16.68 -18.26
CA TYR A 768 42.89 16.58 -19.70
C TYR A 768 44.18 16.59 -20.54
N ASN A 769 45.13 17.47 -20.18
CA ASN A 769 46.39 17.59 -20.89
C ASN A 769 47.29 16.37 -20.68
N GLN A 770 47.38 15.88 -19.44
CA GLN A 770 48.27 14.78 -19.04
C GLN A 770 47.79 13.38 -19.46
N LEU A 771 46.48 13.14 -19.51
CA LEU A 771 45.93 11.80 -19.74
C LEU A 771 46.10 11.32 -21.18
N ASP A 772 46.91 10.28 -21.36
CA ASP A 772 47.10 9.59 -22.63
C ASP A 772 46.33 8.26 -22.70
N TYR A 773 46.54 7.52 -23.79
CA TYR A 773 45.89 6.23 -23.98
C TYR A 773 46.23 5.21 -22.87
N ASN A 774 47.48 5.16 -22.40
CA ASN A 774 47.91 4.18 -21.40
C ASN A 774 47.32 4.48 -20.03
N ALA A 775 47.31 5.74 -19.60
CA ALA A 775 46.68 6.14 -18.34
C ALA A 775 45.19 5.77 -18.31
N ILE A 776 44.49 5.95 -19.43
CA ILE A 776 43.08 5.55 -19.55
C ILE A 776 42.90 4.02 -19.47
N ARG A 777 43.80 3.23 -20.09
CA ARG A 777 43.78 1.77 -19.95
C ARG A 777 43.96 1.33 -18.51
N GLU A 778 44.90 1.93 -17.80
CA GLU A 778 45.17 1.63 -16.39
C GLU A 778 43.96 1.92 -15.52
N ILE A 779 43.31 3.06 -15.71
CA ILE A 779 42.05 3.40 -15.03
C ILE A 779 40.99 2.33 -15.31
N TYR A 780 40.83 1.91 -16.56
CA TYR A 780 39.87 0.86 -16.92
C TYR A 780 40.19 -0.47 -16.24
N SER A 781 41.42 -0.96 -16.37
CA SER A 781 41.86 -2.21 -15.73
C SER A 781 41.67 -2.16 -14.22
N GLU A 782 41.96 -1.02 -13.59
CA GLU A 782 41.82 -0.86 -12.16
C GLU A 782 40.36 -0.91 -11.70
N VAL A 783 39.44 -0.30 -12.44
CA VAL A 783 38.03 -0.25 -11.99
C VAL A 783 37.21 -1.46 -12.41
N SER A 784 37.68 -2.24 -13.38
CA SER A 784 37.03 -3.44 -13.91
C SER A 784 37.35 -4.71 -13.11
N LEU A 785 36.47 -5.72 -13.15
CA LEU A 785 36.76 -7.02 -12.52
C LEU A 785 38.02 -7.66 -13.14
N PRO A 786 38.88 -8.30 -12.33
CA PRO A 786 40.03 -9.03 -12.85
C PRO A 786 39.62 -10.14 -13.82
N GLU A 787 40.46 -10.38 -14.84
CA GLU A 787 40.14 -11.30 -15.94
C GLU A 787 39.86 -12.73 -15.48
N ASN A 788 40.61 -13.23 -14.49
CA ASN A 788 40.40 -14.55 -13.89
C ASN A 788 39.01 -14.69 -13.23
N VAL A 789 38.53 -13.64 -12.57
CA VAL A 789 37.19 -13.60 -11.95
C VAL A 789 36.12 -13.57 -13.03
N MET A 790 36.32 -12.74 -14.05
CA MET A 790 35.42 -12.66 -15.20
C MET A 790 35.30 -14.01 -15.94
N ASN A 791 36.42 -14.70 -16.15
CA ASN A 791 36.46 -16.03 -16.75
C ASN A 791 35.69 -17.06 -15.94
N SER A 792 35.72 -16.95 -14.60
CA SER A 792 34.96 -17.83 -13.70
C SER A 792 33.45 -17.60 -13.84
N ILE A 793 33.02 -16.33 -13.93
CA ILE A 793 31.61 -15.95 -14.16
C ILE A 793 31.12 -16.53 -15.48
N ILE A 794 31.91 -16.35 -16.54
CA ILE A 794 31.57 -16.83 -17.87
C ILE A 794 31.47 -18.37 -17.90
N LYS A 795 32.43 -19.07 -17.29
CA LYS A 795 32.44 -20.55 -17.26
C LYS A 795 31.17 -21.11 -16.62
N GLU A 796 30.68 -20.49 -15.55
CA GLU A 796 29.44 -20.90 -14.90
C GLU A 796 28.20 -20.57 -15.74
N ILE A 797 28.18 -19.43 -16.44
CA ILE A 797 27.09 -19.07 -17.36
C ILE A 797 27.04 -19.99 -18.57
N VAL A 798 28.18 -20.51 -19.05
CA VAL A 798 28.24 -21.45 -20.17
C VAL A 798 27.76 -22.85 -19.76
N LYS A 799 28.06 -23.29 -18.53
CA LYS A 799 27.70 -24.62 -18.01
C LYS A 799 26.21 -24.82 -17.70
N GLY A 800 25.55 -23.80 -17.14
CA GLY A 800 24.11 -23.82 -16.84
C GLY A 800 23.29 -23.29 -18.01
#